data_AF-A0A161HYB3-F1
#
_entry.id   AF-A0A161HYB3-F1
#
_cell.length_a   1.000
_cell.length_b   1.000
_cell.length_c   1.000
_cell.angle_alpha   90.00
_cell.angle_beta   90.00
_cell.angle_gamma   90.00
#
_symmetry.space_group_name_H-M   'P 1'
#
loop_
_entity.id
_entity.type
_entity.pdbx_description
1 polymer ?
#
loop_
_entity_poly.entity_id
_entity_poly.type
_entity_poly.pdbx_seq_one_letter_code
_entity_poly.pdbx_strand_id
1 'polypeptide(L)'
;MTFDIDFGTPAPHAAWLPDEAFAAVGTRRLALDAAAPTATDLDRAVLASLVTELDRATGTHGGAVVGAADSPDLVLRLEPGSATSPPDGFTVARTDGRPTVTARTPTGLLHGWFHVVRRGEAAFTGPEGTEQHAPAAALRMLDHWDNVDVHPVMGQVERGYSGGSIFYDAGVVRADLTRVTAYARLLAAVGIDRACINNVNVHAREARLLTDDLPEVARIAAALRPYGVRTHLAVSFAAPMTLGGLPTSDPLDDAVRAWWRDAADRVWAQVPDFGGFVVKADSEGQPGPFAYGRDHADGANLLAEAVAPHDGLVHWRAFVYNHTQDWRDRSTDRARAAFDHFAPLDGRFADNVVVQVKHGPLDFQTREAVSPVLAAMPRTRLALELQVTQEYTGQQRHACYLGPWWSELLRFAPWGADDGTTGGGTRVADVVTGHGPDAAPGVAAAGGGGIAAVSNVGDDRFWTGHPFAQANLYAFGRLTWDPTLDATDLLDEWITLTFPDTSADLRAALHAILDDSWRTYEAYTAPLGVGFMVRPGHHYGPDVDGYEYTPWGTYHFADRDGIGVDRTRATGTGYTGQYPAPWRDVYESLETCPDDLLLFFHHVPYTHVLHSGVTVIQHVYDTHFAGVEQVEAMVARWEEVAAEVPDDVARRVRERLAEQLRSAVEWRDQVNTYFLRKSGIPDARGRTIY
;
A
#
# COMPACT_ATOMS: atom_id res chain seq x y z
N MET A 1 21.23 24.66 -34.74
CA MET A 1 21.21 23.20 -34.49
C MET A 1 20.36 22.99 -33.26
N THR A 2 19.06 22.80 -33.46
CA THR A 2 18.15 22.27 -32.44
C THR A 2 18.48 20.79 -32.30
N PHE A 3 19.10 20.41 -31.19
CA PHE A 3 19.22 19.01 -30.83
C PHE A 3 17.84 18.59 -30.34
N ASP A 4 17.06 17.92 -31.20
CA ASP A 4 16.03 17.00 -30.72
C ASP A 4 16.78 15.85 -30.04
N ILE A 5 16.97 15.97 -28.73
CA ILE A 5 17.34 14.84 -27.90
C ILE A 5 16.04 14.09 -27.64
N ASP A 6 15.90 12.95 -28.30
CA ASP A 6 14.86 11.98 -27.97
C ASP A 6 15.10 11.48 -26.54
N PHE A 7 14.37 12.04 -25.58
CA PHE A 7 14.37 11.62 -24.17
C PHE A 7 13.45 10.41 -23.99
N GLY A 8 13.62 9.36 -24.80
CA GLY A 8 12.87 8.12 -24.66
C GLY A 8 12.92 7.62 -23.21
N THR A 9 11.76 7.23 -22.67
CA THR A 9 11.66 6.67 -21.31
C THR A 9 12.65 5.50 -21.20
N PRO A 10 13.53 5.45 -20.18
CA PRO A 10 14.55 4.41 -20.08
C PRO A 10 13.90 3.02 -20.04
N ALA A 11 14.58 1.98 -20.51
CA ALA A 11 14.08 0.62 -20.33
C ALA A 11 13.93 0.32 -18.83
N PRO A 12 12.77 -0.19 -18.36
CA PRO A 12 12.58 -0.50 -16.96
C PRO A 12 13.48 -1.67 -16.51
N HIS A 13 13.89 -1.65 -15.24
CA HIS A 13 14.53 -2.76 -14.55
C HIS A 13 13.56 -3.94 -14.46
N ALA A 14 14.05 -5.18 -14.52
CA ALA A 14 13.19 -6.36 -14.50
C ALA A 14 12.51 -6.62 -13.13
N ALA A 15 12.96 -5.92 -12.08
CA ALA A 15 12.52 -6.10 -10.70
C ALA A 15 12.64 -7.58 -10.29
N TRP A 16 11.58 -8.20 -9.78
CA TRP A 16 11.56 -9.62 -9.38
C TRP A 16 11.17 -10.60 -10.51
N LEU A 17 11.16 -10.14 -11.77
CA LEU A 17 10.93 -10.98 -12.94
C LEU A 17 12.06 -10.85 -14.00
N PRO A 18 13.36 -10.92 -13.62
CA PRO A 18 14.42 -11.06 -14.61
C PRO A 18 14.32 -12.42 -15.32
N ASP A 19 14.90 -12.53 -16.52
CA ASP A 19 14.79 -13.76 -17.32
C ASP A 19 15.30 -14.99 -16.56
N GLU A 20 16.35 -14.82 -15.75
CA GLU A 20 16.96 -15.87 -14.93
C GLU A 20 16.00 -16.42 -13.87
N ALA A 21 15.03 -15.63 -13.36
CA ALA A 21 14.02 -16.13 -12.43
C ALA A 21 13.15 -17.24 -13.04
N PHE A 22 13.08 -17.29 -14.38
CA PHE A 22 12.34 -18.31 -15.12
C PHE A 22 13.20 -19.51 -15.50
N ALA A 23 14.49 -19.56 -15.18
CA ALA A 23 15.39 -20.63 -15.64
C ALA A 23 14.90 -22.04 -15.27
N ALA A 24 14.38 -22.21 -14.04
CA ALA A 24 13.84 -23.49 -13.60
C ALA A 24 12.67 -23.94 -14.48
N VAL A 25 11.66 -23.10 -14.71
CA VAL A 25 10.55 -23.48 -15.57
C VAL A 25 10.93 -23.52 -17.06
N GLY A 26 11.83 -22.63 -17.49
CA GLY A 26 12.15 -22.41 -18.90
C GLY A 26 13.03 -23.50 -19.53
N THR A 27 13.79 -24.25 -18.74
CA THR A 27 14.60 -25.39 -19.24
C THR A 27 13.78 -26.67 -19.46
N ARG A 28 12.48 -26.64 -19.14
CA ARG A 28 11.62 -27.82 -19.01
C ARG A 28 10.56 -27.93 -20.10
N ARG A 29 9.89 -29.08 -20.14
CA ARG A 29 8.71 -29.34 -20.98
C ARG A 29 7.45 -28.90 -20.24
N LEU A 30 6.81 -27.83 -20.69
CA LEU A 30 5.65 -27.23 -20.05
C LEU A 30 4.38 -27.57 -20.82
N ALA A 31 3.30 -27.98 -20.13
CA ALA A 31 2.00 -28.20 -20.76
C ALA A 31 0.93 -27.29 -20.14
N LEU A 32 0.11 -26.69 -21.00
CA LEU A 32 -1.12 -25.98 -20.63
C LEU A 32 -2.33 -26.80 -21.09
N ASP A 33 -3.09 -27.30 -20.13
CA ASP A 33 -4.33 -28.05 -20.33
C ASP A 33 -5.53 -27.15 -20.02
N ALA A 34 -5.96 -26.40 -21.03
CA ALA A 34 -7.01 -25.39 -20.93
C ALA A 34 -8.15 -25.65 -21.96
N ALA A 35 -8.70 -26.87 -21.95
CA ALA A 35 -9.75 -27.28 -22.89
C ALA A 35 -11.14 -26.63 -22.65
N ALA A 36 -11.31 -25.87 -21.56
CA ALA A 36 -12.58 -25.25 -21.20
C ALA A 36 -12.78 -23.90 -21.92
N PRO A 37 -13.99 -23.61 -22.44
CA PRO A 37 -14.29 -22.29 -22.99
C PRO A 37 -14.17 -21.21 -21.91
N THR A 38 -13.41 -20.16 -22.19
CA THR A 38 -13.28 -18.98 -21.32
C THR A 38 -14.47 -18.05 -21.52
N ALA A 39 -15.13 -17.70 -20.41
CA ALA A 39 -16.42 -17.00 -20.45
C ALA A 39 -16.27 -15.50 -20.74
N THR A 40 -15.25 -14.86 -20.19
CA THR A 40 -15.08 -13.39 -20.22
C THR A 40 -13.91 -12.94 -21.10
N ASP A 41 -13.90 -11.66 -21.51
CA ASP A 41 -12.75 -11.06 -22.21
C ASP A 41 -11.49 -11.03 -21.32
N LEU A 42 -11.67 -10.82 -20.02
CA LEU A 42 -10.60 -10.90 -19.02
C LEU A 42 -9.96 -12.29 -19.03
N ASP A 43 -10.77 -13.35 -18.90
CA ASP A 43 -10.30 -14.74 -18.91
C ASP A 43 -9.54 -15.11 -20.18
N ARG A 44 -10.03 -14.65 -21.34
CA ARG A 44 -9.36 -14.84 -22.64
C ARG A 44 -8.00 -14.15 -22.68
N ALA A 45 -7.94 -12.89 -22.26
CA ALA A 45 -6.71 -12.11 -22.25
C ALA A 45 -5.66 -12.72 -21.31
N VAL A 46 -6.08 -13.13 -20.11
CA VAL A 46 -5.19 -13.76 -19.12
C VAL A 46 -4.64 -15.08 -19.63
N LEU A 47 -5.47 -15.93 -20.22
CA LEU A 47 -5.01 -17.21 -20.76
C LEU A 47 -4.02 -17.01 -21.93
N ALA A 48 -4.24 -16.02 -22.79
CA ALA A 48 -3.32 -15.68 -23.88
C ALA A 48 -1.96 -15.16 -23.35
N SER A 49 -1.97 -14.34 -22.29
CA SER A 49 -0.75 -13.92 -21.63
C SER A 49 -0.03 -15.07 -20.95
N LEU A 50 -0.74 -16.01 -20.32
CA LEU A 50 -0.12 -17.21 -19.75
C LEU A 50 0.62 -18.02 -20.82
N VAL A 51 0.02 -18.23 -22.00
CA VAL A 51 0.72 -18.88 -23.14
C VAL A 51 1.99 -18.10 -23.51
N THR A 52 1.90 -16.78 -23.56
CA THR A 52 3.06 -15.91 -23.85
C THR A 52 4.17 -16.04 -22.81
N GLU A 53 3.83 -16.18 -21.52
CA GLU A 53 4.82 -16.43 -20.46
C GLU A 53 5.52 -17.78 -20.62
N LEU A 54 4.79 -18.84 -20.97
CA LEU A 54 5.35 -20.17 -21.22
C LEU A 54 6.31 -20.16 -22.42
N ASP A 55 5.88 -19.54 -23.53
CA ASP A 55 6.69 -19.42 -24.74
C ASP A 55 7.95 -18.57 -24.48
N ARG A 56 7.82 -17.47 -23.72
CA ARG A 56 8.98 -16.64 -23.33
C ARG A 56 9.96 -17.44 -22.49
N ALA A 57 9.49 -18.08 -21.41
CA ALA A 57 10.35 -18.83 -20.51
C ALA A 57 11.11 -19.95 -21.24
N THR A 58 10.40 -20.73 -22.07
CA THR A 58 11.01 -21.85 -22.80
C THR A 58 11.89 -21.38 -23.97
N GLY A 59 11.49 -20.32 -24.67
CA GLY A 59 12.29 -19.73 -25.75
C GLY A 59 13.62 -19.16 -25.26
N THR A 60 13.65 -18.55 -24.07
CA THR A 60 14.88 -18.01 -23.47
C THR A 60 15.82 -19.11 -22.95
N HIS A 61 15.28 -20.19 -22.38
CA HIS A 61 16.07 -21.19 -21.64
C HIS A 61 16.18 -22.57 -22.30
N GLY A 62 15.62 -22.75 -23.51
CA GLY A 62 15.80 -23.96 -24.32
C GLY A 62 14.87 -25.13 -23.99
N GLY A 63 13.83 -24.92 -23.18
CA GLY A 63 12.75 -25.88 -22.95
C GLY A 63 11.75 -25.96 -24.11
N ALA A 64 10.55 -26.46 -23.84
CA ALA A 64 9.49 -26.54 -24.87
C ALA A 64 8.08 -26.51 -24.27
N VAL A 65 7.15 -25.84 -24.96
CA VAL A 65 5.72 -26.00 -24.71
C VAL A 65 5.21 -27.24 -25.47
N VAL A 66 4.54 -28.15 -24.77
CA VAL A 66 4.15 -29.48 -25.28
C VAL A 66 2.70 -29.82 -24.93
N GLY A 67 2.13 -30.84 -25.57
CA GLY A 67 0.81 -31.34 -25.20
C GLY A 67 0.83 -32.03 -23.82
N ALA A 68 -0.30 -32.03 -23.12
CA ALA A 68 -0.43 -32.65 -21.79
C ALA A 68 -0.11 -34.17 -21.78
N ALA A 69 -0.21 -34.83 -22.93
CA ALA A 69 0.15 -36.25 -23.12
C ALA A 69 1.63 -36.48 -23.50
N ASP A 70 2.38 -35.42 -23.82
CA ASP A 70 3.74 -35.51 -24.36
C ASP A 70 4.80 -35.47 -23.25
N SER A 71 4.55 -36.18 -22.14
CA SER A 71 5.45 -36.24 -20.97
C SER A 71 5.98 -34.87 -20.51
N PRO A 72 5.11 -33.94 -20.09
CA PRO A 72 5.54 -32.65 -19.56
C PRO A 72 6.14 -32.78 -18.15
N ASP A 73 7.08 -31.90 -17.82
CA ASP A 73 7.68 -31.75 -16.49
C ASP A 73 6.83 -30.87 -15.56
N LEU A 74 6.00 -29.98 -16.13
CA LEU A 74 5.00 -29.18 -15.40
C LEU A 74 3.70 -29.17 -16.20
N VAL A 75 2.57 -29.38 -15.51
CA VAL A 75 1.24 -29.20 -16.10
C VAL A 75 0.53 -28.04 -15.41
N LEU A 76 0.09 -27.06 -16.20
CA LEU A 76 -0.86 -26.04 -15.78
C LEU A 76 -2.23 -26.44 -16.31
N ARG A 77 -3.22 -26.64 -15.43
CA ARG A 77 -4.55 -27.10 -15.81
C ARG A 77 -5.65 -26.16 -15.34
N LEU A 78 -6.52 -25.79 -16.28
CA LEU A 78 -7.74 -25.02 -15.99
C LEU A 78 -8.91 -25.99 -15.80
N GLU A 79 -9.45 -26.06 -14.58
CA GLU A 79 -10.60 -26.91 -14.22
C GLU A 79 -11.70 -26.07 -13.55
N PRO A 80 -12.61 -25.42 -14.31
CA PRO A 80 -13.61 -24.50 -13.74
C PRO A 80 -14.54 -25.13 -12.69
N GLY A 81 -14.81 -26.43 -12.83
CA GLY A 81 -15.66 -27.22 -11.93
C GLY A 81 -14.91 -27.91 -10.79
N SER A 82 -13.60 -27.67 -10.63
CA SER A 82 -12.82 -28.33 -9.58
C SER A 82 -13.29 -27.90 -8.20
N ALA A 83 -13.81 -28.85 -7.42
CA ALA A 83 -14.18 -28.63 -6.03
C ALA A 83 -12.96 -28.58 -5.10
N THR A 84 -11.79 -29.00 -5.58
CA THR A 84 -10.55 -29.09 -4.80
C THR A 84 -9.68 -27.84 -4.90
N SER A 85 -10.00 -26.90 -5.79
CA SER A 85 -9.26 -25.64 -5.93
C SER A 85 -10.06 -24.46 -5.37
N PRO A 86 -9.43 -23.55 -4.62
CA PRO A 86 -10.10 -22.39 -4.04
C PRO A 86 -10.59 -21.41 -5.13
N PRO A 87 -11.69 -20.67 -4.89
CA PRO A 87 -12.07 -19.52 -5.72
C PRO A 87 -10.91 -18.52 -5.81
N ASP A 88 -10.55 -18.10 -7.02
CA ASP A 88 -9.45 -17.15 -7.30
C ASP A 88 -8.04 -17.56 -6.80
N GLY A 89 -7.86 -18.84 -6.46
CA GLY A 89 -6.57 -19.42 -6.14
C GLY A 89 -6.23 -20.63 -7.01
N PHE A 90 -5.28 -21.43 -6.54
CA PHE A 90 -4.77 -22.61 -7.24
C PHE A 90 -4.36 -23.71 -6.28
N THR A 91 -4.16 -24.90 -6.83
CA THR A 91 -3.66 -26.08 -6.11
C THR A 91 -2.39 -26.53 -6.79
N VAL A 92 -1.34 -26.79 -6.01
CA VAL A 92 -0.10 -27.42 -6.49
C VAL A 92 -0.09 -28.84 -5.97
N ALA A 93 -0.21 -29.81 -6.88
CA ALA A 93 -0.06 -31.22 -6.56
C ALA A 93 1.23 -31.74 -7.16
N ARG A 94 2.03 -32.45 -6.37
CA ARG A 94 3.21 -33.17 -6.84
C ARG A 94 2.92 -34.67 -6.73
N THR A 95 3.07 -35.36 -7.85
CA THR A 95 2.84 -36.80 -7.97
C THR A 95 3.90 -37.39 -8.90
N ASP A 96 4.57 -38.45 -8.46
CA ASP A 96 5.67 -39.11 -9.18
C ASP A 96 6.77 -38.12 -9.62
N GLY A 97 7.10 -37.16 -8.76
CA GLY A 97 8.11 -36.14 -9.02
C GLY A 97 7.68 -35.01 -9.97
N ARG A 98 6.42 -34.99 -10.44
CA ARG A 98 5.91 -33.99 -11.38
C ARG A 98 4.92 -33.03 -10.73
N PRO A 99 5.17 -31.70 -10.73
CA PRO A 99 4.20 -30.71 -10.31
C PRO A 99 3.05 -30.54 -11.33
N THR A 100 1.84 -30.40 -10.82
CA THR A 100 0.63 -30.02 -11.54
C THR A 100 -0.03 -28.87 -10.80
N VAL A 101 -0.21 -27.73 -11.47
CA VAL A 101 -0.95 -26.58 -10.96
C VAL A 101 -2.36 -26.64 -11.53
N THR A 102 -3.36 -26.65 -10.67
CA THR A 102 -4.78 -26.65 -11.07
C THR A 102 -5.46 -25.40 -10.53
N ALA A 103 -6.28 -24.74 -11.35
CA ALA A 103 -7.07 -23.58 -10.92
C ALA A 103 -8.44 -23.56 -11.61
N ARG A 104 -9.40 -22.85 -11.00
CA ARG A 104 -10.77 -22.71 -11.53
C ARG A 104 -10.90 -21.59 -12.56
N THR A 105 -10.02 -20.59 -12.47
CA THR A 105 -10.02 -19.41 -13.34
C THR A 105 -8.65 -19.25 -14.00
N PRO A 106 -8.57 -18.65 -15.20
CA PRO A 106 -7.29 -18.30 -15.81
C PRO A 106 -6.41 -17.43 -14.91
N THR A 107 -7.01 -16.49 -14.15
CA THR A 107 -6.28 -15.66 -13.18
C THR A 107 -5.66 -16.48 -12.05
N GLY A 108 -6.40 -17.41 -11.45
CA GLY A 108 -5.85 -18.34 -10.46
C GLY A 108 -4.71 -19.19 -11.03
N LEU A 109 -4.83 -19.61 -12.31
CA LEU A 109 -3.78 -20.37 -12.98
C LEU A 109 -2.53 -19.53 -13.25
N LEU A 110 -2.70 -18.25 -13.62
CA LEU A 110 -1.60 -17.30 -13.79
C LEU A 110 -0.86 -17.05 -12.48
N HIS A 111 -1.57 -16.91 -11.35
CA HIS A 111 -0.94 -16.83 -10.03
C HIS A 111 -0.18 -18.11 -9.68
N GLY A 112 -0.74 -19.27 -10.03
CA GLY A 112 -0.08 -20.56 -9.85
C GLY A 112 1.18 -20.72 -10.69
N TRP A 113 1.18 -20.20 -11.92
CA TRP A 113 2.39 -20.10 -12.75
C TRP A 113 3.48 -19.27 -12.06
N PHE A 114 3.17 -18.05 -11.62
CA PHE A 114 4.14 -17.20 -10.93
C PHE A 114 4.58 -17.77 -9.58
N HIS A 115 3.73 -18.55 -8.91
CA HIS A 115 4.14 -19.32 -7.73
C HIS A 115 5.23 -20.35 -8.08
N VAL A 116 5.07 -21.12 -9.16
CA VAL A 116 6.10 -22.08 -9.58
C VAL A 116 7.40 -21.37 -9.98
N VAL A 117 7.30 -20.26 -10.71
CA VAL A 117 8.47 -19.40 -11.04
C VAL A 117 9.18 -18.97 -9.76
N ARG A 118 8.43 -18.45 -8.79
CA ARG A 118 8.95 -18.00 -7.49
C ARG A 118 9.63 -19.10 -6.67
N ARG A 119 9.09 -20.33 -6.73
CA ARG A 119 9.67 -21.51 -6.07
C ARG A 119 10.90 -22.05 -6.79
N GLY A 120 11.11 -21.71 -8.06
CA GLY A 120 12.23 -22.17 -8.87
C GLY A 120 12.39 -23.69 -8.85
N GLU A 121 13.61 -24.17 -8.65
CA GLU A 121 13.93 -25.61 -8.57
C GLU A 121 13.21 -26.34 -7.42
N ALA A 122 12.82 -25.65 -6.35
CA ALA A 122 12.12 -26.26 -5.23
C ALA A 122 10.71 -26.77 -5.62
N ALA A 123 10.09 -26.19 -6.66
CA ALA A 123 8.84 -26.71 -7.20
C ALA A 123 8.99 -28.12 -7.83
N PHE A 124 10.21 -28.45 -8.28
CA PHE A 124 10.53 -29.67 -9.01
C PHE A 124 11.30 -30.71 -8.17
N THR A 125 11.71 -30.35 -6.96
CA THR A 125 12.49 -31.21 -6.06
C THR A 125 11.86 -31.38 -4.67
N GLY A 126 10.78 -30.64 -4.38
CA GLY A 126 10.05 -30.73 -3.13
C GLY A 126 9.40 -32.10 -2.86
N PRO A 127 8.83 -32.29 -1.65
CA PRO A 127 8.16 -33.53 -1.28
C PRO A 127 6.89 -33.77 -2.12
N GLU A 128 6.49 -35.03 -2.24
CA GLU A 128 5.17 -35.41 -2.76
C GLU A 128 4.07 -34.83 -1.87
N GLY A 129 2.95 -34.39 -2.47
CA GLY A 129 1.86 -33.80 -1.70
C GLY A 129 0.95 -32.90 -2.51
N THR A 130 0.00 -32.28 -1.81
CA THR A 130 -0.93 -31.31 -2.40
C THR A 130 -1.03 -30.11 -1.48
N GLU A 131 -0.83 -28.94 -2.04
CA GLU A 131 -0.92 -27.64 -1.36
C GLU A 131 -1.99 -26.80 -2.03
N GLN A 132 -2.80 -26.10 -1.23
CA GLN A 132 -3.77 -25.13 -1.72
C GLN A 132 -3.28 -23.73 -1.40
N HIS A 133 -3.40 -22.85 -2.39
CA HIS A 133 -2.98 -21.47 -2.31
C HIS A 133 -4.16 -20.58 -2.73
N ALA A 134 -4.60 -19.71 -1.85
CA ALA A 134 -5.70 -18.76 -2.11
C ALA A 134 -5.33 -17.40 -1.53
N PRO A 135 -5.77 -16.30 -2.15
CA PRO A 135 -5.62 -14.98 -1.55
C PRO A 135 -6.50 -14.87 -0.30
N ALA A 136 -5.95 -14.34 0.80
CA ALA A 136 -6.70 -14.04 2.00
C ALA A 136 -7.65 -12.85 1.78
N ALA A 137 -7.16 -11.78 1.15
CA ALA A 137 -7.96 -10.61 0.80
C ALA A 137 -8.60 -10.76 -0.58
N ALA A 138 -9.91 -10.59 -0.69
CA ALA A 138 -10.62 -10.63 -1.98
C ALA A 138 -10.25 -9.45 -2.90
N LEU A 139 -9.89 -8.29 -2.33
CA LEU A 139 -9.51 -7.08 -3.06
C LEU A 139 -8.07 -6.69 -2.70
N ARG A 140 -7.19 -6.58 -3.70
CA ARG A 140 -5.75 -6.34 -3.52
C ARG A 140 -5.32 -5.24 -4.47
N MET A 141 -5.42 -3.99 -4.01
CA MET A 141 -5.50 -2.81 -4.87
C MET A 141 -4.33 -1.85 -4.70
N LEU A 142 -3.89 -1.24 -5.80
CA LEU A 142 -2.99 -0.07 -5.78
C LEU A 142 -3.71 1.20 -6.23
N ASP A 143 -3.55 2.26 -5.45
CA ASP A 143 -4.03 3.59 -5.76
C ASP A 143 -2.87 4.42 -6.32
N HIS A 144 -3.01 4.90 -7.55
CA HIS A 144 -2.08 5.84 -8.16
C HIS A 144 -2.53 7.27 -7.90
N TRP A 145 -1.67 8.07 -7.29
CA TRP A 145 -1.90 9.50 -7.13
C TRP A 145 -1.40 10.31 -8.32
N ASP A 146 -1.66 9.78 -9.51
CA ASP A 146 -1.19 10.30 -10.78
C ASP A 146 -2.17 11.38 -11.30
N ASN A 147 -1.63 12.57 -11.54
CA ASN A 147 -2.34 13.63 -12.25
C ASN A 147 -2.14 13.45 -13.76
N VAL A 148 -3.19 13.70 -14.54
CA VAL A 148 -3.14 13.64 -16.00
C VAL A 148 -2.27 14.78 -16.52
N ASP A 149 -2.48 15.97 -15.99
CA ASP A 149 -1.62 17.15 -16.20
C ASP A 149 -0.62 17.32 -15.06
N VAL A 150 0.54 17.93 -15.34
CA VAL A 150 1.49 18.28 -14.29
C VAL A 150 0.89 19.39 -13.42
N HIS A 151 0.41 19.04 -12.23
CA HIS A 151 -0.16 20.01 -11.30
C HIS A 151 0.95 20.94 -10.76
N PRO A 152 0.74 22.27 -10.71
CA PRO A 152 1.80 23.22 -10.35
C PRO A 152 2.35 23.05 -8.92
N VAL A 153 1.57 22.44 -8.02
CA VAL A 153 1.98 22.20 -6.63
C VAL A 153 2.28 20.73 -6.35
N MET A 154 1.49 19.82 -6.94
CA MET A 154 1.54 18.39 -6.61
C MET A 154 2.45 17.61 -7.56
N GLY A 155 2.84 18.20 -8.69
CA GLY A 155 3.57 17.52 -9.75
C GLY A 155 2.69 16.58 -10.58
N GLN A 156 3.34 15.74 -11.37
CA GLN A 156 2.65 14.74 -12.20
C GLN A 156 2.13 13.56 -11.39
N VAL A 157 2.82 13.20 -10.30
CA VAL A 157 2.37 12.19 -9.35
C VAL A 157 2.46 12.83 -7.97
N GLU A 158 1.32 13.03 -7.32
CA GLU A 158 1.26 13.56 -5.97
C GLU A 158 1.91 12.55 -5.02
N ARG A 159 2.92 13.00 -4.26
CA ARG A 159 3.79 12.12 -3.45
C ARG A 159 4.48 11.03 -4.29
N GLY A 160 4.77 11.35 -5.56
CA GLY A 160 5.56 10.50 -6.44
C GLY A 160 7.05 10.80 -6.35
N TYR A 161 7.83 9.77 -6.02
CA TYR A 161 9.29 9.89 -5.86
C TYR A 161 10.09 9.00 -6.83
N SER A 162 9.44 8.59 -7.93
CA SER A 162 9.94 7.62 -8.90
C SER A 162 9.82 8.09 -10.34
N GLY A 163 9.96 9.39 -10.58
CA GLY A 163 9.76 9.99 -11.90
C GLY A 163 8.30 10.37 -12.16
N GLY A 164 7.94 10.47 -13.43
CA GLY A 164 6.61 10.81 -13.91
C GLY A 164 5.62 9.63 -13.89
N SER A 165 4.39 9.89 -14.33
CA SER A 165 3.34 8.86 -14.41
C SER A 165 3.67 7.80 -15.46
N ILE A 166 3.38 6.53 -15.18
CA ILE A 166 3.45 5.46 -16.19
C ILE A 166 2.26 5.45 -17.16
N PHE A 167 1.18 6.16 -16.82
CA PHE A 167 -0.06 6.22 -17.60
C PHE A 167 -0.12 7.47 -18.48
N TYR A 168 0.30 8.60 -17.92
CA TYR A 168 0.12 9.92 -18.52
C TYR A 168 1.45 10.57 -18.87
N ASP A 169 1.44 11.34 -19.95
CA ASP A 169 2.51 12.26 -20.31
C ASP A 169 1.91 13.47 -21.02
N ALA A 170 2.36 14.66 -20.66
CA ALA A 170 1.90 15.93 -21.25
C ALA A 170 0.36 16.06 -21.37
N GLY A 171 -0.41 15.65 -20.35
CA GLY A 171 -1.86 15.85 -20.30
C GLY A 171 -2.72 14.83 -21.05
N VAL A 172 -2.10 13.76 -21.56
CA VAL A 172 -2.76 12.68 -22.29
C VAL A 172 -2.24 11.32 -21.85
N VAL A 173 -2.99 10.25 -22.15
CA VAL A 173 -2.49 8.89 -21.97
C VAL A 173 -1.33 8.64 -22.93
N ARG A 174 -0.27 7.99 -22.43
CA ARG A 174 0.92 7.67 -23.22
C ARG A 174 0.55 6.88 -24.47
N ALA A 175 1.22 7.18 -25.58
CA ALA A 175 1.02 6.45 -26.83
C ALA A 175 1.48 4.99 -26.69
N ASP A 176 2.64 4.77 -26.06
CA ASP A 176 3.17 3.44 -25.73
C ASP A 176 2.78 3.04 -24.29
N LEU A 177 1.98 1.98 -24.19
CA LEU A 177 1.55 1.39 -22.92
C LEU A 177 2.27 0.07 -22.61
N THR A 178 3.36 -0.26 -23.33
CA THR A 178 4.14 -1.49 -23.09
C THR A 178 4.67 -1.55 -21.65
N ARG A 179 5.08 -0.40 -21.10
CA ARG A 179 5.48 -0.29 -19.69
C ARG A 179 4.33 -0.57 -18.72
N VAL A 180 3.10 -0.15 -19.04
CA VAL A 180 1.90 -0.47 -18.24
C VAL A 180 1.61 -1.97 -18.28
N THR A 181 1.75 -2.62 -19.43
CA THR A 181 1.62 -4.08 -19.54
C THR A 181 2.71 -4.81 -18.75
N ALA A 182 3.95 -4.31 -18.76
CA ALA A 182 5.03 -4.87 -17.94
C ALA A 182 4.80 -4.65 -16.43
N TYR A 183 4.21 -3.53 -16.05
CA TYR A 183 3.77 -3.27 -14.68
C TYR A 183 2.67 -4.25 -14.24
N ALA A 184 1.64 -4.46 -15.07
CA ALA A 184 0.59 -5.43 -14.80
C ALA A 184 1.14 -6.85 -14.58
N ARG A 185 2.18 -7.23 -15.33
CA ARG A 185 2.90 -8.50 -15.14
C ARG A 185 3.56 -8.60 -13.76
N LEU A 186 4.19 -7.53 -13.29
CA LEU A 186 4.76 -7.46 -11.94
C LEU A 186 3.67 -7.61 -10.87
N LEU A 187 2.55 -6.89 -11.01
CA LEU A 187 1.42 -6.95 -10.08
C LEU A 187 0.83 -8.35 -9.95
N ALA A 188 0.58 -9.02 -11.08
CA ALA A 188 0.02 -10.37 -11.08
C ALA A 188 0.94 -11.42 -10.46
N ALA A 189 2.26 -11.25 -10.58
CA ALA A 189 3.24 -12.15 -9.97
C ALA A 189 3.23 -12.14 -8.44
N VAL A 190 2.76 -11.04 -7.84
CA VAL A 190 2.59 -10.92 -6.38
C VAL A 190 1.13 -10.94 -5.94
N GLY A 191 0.18 -11.09 -6.87
CA GLY A 191 -1.24 -11.30 -6.59
C GLY A 191 -2.11 -10.03 -6.57
N ILE A 192 -1.57 -8.86 -6.90
CA ILE A 192 -2.34 -7.61 -6.96
C ILE A 192 -3.26 -7.64 -8.19
N ASP A 193 -4.53 -7.30 -8.01
CA ASP A 193 -5.58 -7.50 -9.02
C ASP A 193 -6.36 -6.24 -9.39
N ARG A 194 -6.06 -5.09 -8.78
CA ARG A 194 -6.74 -3.82 -9.04
C ARG A 194 -5.78 -2.65 -9.05
N ALA A 195 -6.05 -1.68 -9.91
CA ALA A 195 -5.35 -0.40 -9.95
C ALA A 195 -6.34 0.76 -10.15
N CYS A 196 -6.38 1.72 -9.23
CA CYS A 196 -6.93 3.04 -9.50
C CYS A 196 -5.86 3.87 -10.19
N ILE A 197 -6.13 4.34 -11.40
CA ILE A 197 -5.08 4.87 -12.30
C ILE A 197 -4.88 6.38 -12.23
N ASN A 198 -5.66 7.09 -11.41
CA ASN A 198 -5.59 8.54 -11.29
C ASN A 198 -5.77 9.03 -9.85
N ASN A 199 -5.31 10.25 -9.61
CA ASN A 199 -5.29 10.86 -8.30
C ASN A 199 -6.65 10.97 -7.64
N VAL A 200 -6.69 10.68 -6.34
CA VAL A 200 -7.87 10.86 -5.46
C VAL A 200 -8.26 12.33 -5.32
N ASN A 201 -7.32 13.25 -5.50
CA ASN A 201 -7.59 14.68 -5.70
C ASN A 201 -7.95 14.91 -7.19
N VAL A 202 -9.21 14.66 -7.56
CA VAL A 202 -9.65 14.73 -8.97
C VAL A 202 -9.87 16.17 -9.40
N HIS A 203 -8.95 16.73 -10.19
CA HIS A 203 -9.10 18.09 -10.75
C HIS A 203 -9.89 18.09 -12.07
N ALA A 204 -10.05 19.28 -12.66
CA ALA A 204 -10.89 19.47 -13.85
C ALA A 204 -10.41 18.67 -15.08
N ARG A 205 -9.10 18.44 -15.23
CA ARG A 205 -8.55 17.62 -16.32
C ARG A 205 -8.84 16.14 -16.10
N GLU A 206 -8.55 15.63 -14.90
CA GLU A 206 -8.72 14.25 -14.47
C GLU A 206 -10.20 13.85 -14.49
N ALA A 207 -11.11 14.76 -14.14
CA ALA A 207 -12.55 14.53 -14.16
C ALA A 207 -13.05 14.08 -15.56
N ARG A 208 -12.39 14.53 -16.65
CA ARG A 208 -12.75 14.15 -18.03
C ARG A 208 -12.45 12.70 -18.39
N LEU A 209 -11.69 11.97 -17.55
CA LEU A 209 -11.52 10.51 -17.67
C LEU A 209 -12.86 9.76 -17.58
N LEU A 210 -13.87 10.36 -16.92
CA LEU A 210 -15.23 9.80 -16.81
C LEU A 210 -16.12 10.13 -18.05
N THR A 211 -15.65 10.98 -18.97
CA THR A 211 -16.41 11.44 -20.14
C THR A 211 -15.59 11.36 -21.42
N ASP A 212 -14.94 12.47 -21.81
CA ASP A 212 -14.32 12.64 -23.13
C ASP A 212 -13.11 11.73 -23.32
N ASP A 213 -12.35 11.47 -22.25
CA ASP A 213 -11.15 10.64 -22.28
C ASP A 213 -11.44 9.18 -21.89
N LEU A 214 -12.71 8.77 -21.79
CA LEU A 214 -13.08 7.40 -21.48
C LEU A 214 -12.48 6.35 -22.46
N PRO A 215 -12.35 6.62 -23.78
CA PRO A 215 -11.61 5.72 -24.67
C PRO A 215 -10.14 5.53 -24.29
N GLU A 216 -9.51 6.53 -23.69
CA GLU A 216 -8.12 6.45 -23.21
C GLU A 216 -8.01 5.62 -21.92
N VAL A 217 -9.03 5.69 -21.05
CA VAL A 217 -9.16 4.76 -19.92
C VAL A 217 -9.29 3.31 -20.42
N ALA A 218 -10.06 3.09 -21.49
CA ALA A 218 -10.19 1.76 -22.09
C ALA A 218 -8.86 1.23 -22.65
N ARG A 219 -8.00 2.11 -23.21
CA ARG A 219 -6.63 1.75 -23.62
C ARG A 219 -5.77 1.29 -22.44
N ILE A 220 -5.81 2.02 -21.32
CA ILE A 220 -5.07 1.61 -20.11
C ILE A 220 -5.61 0.30 -19.55
N ALA A 221 -6.94 0.14 -19.47
CA ALA A 221 -7.56 -1.10 -19.04
C ALA A 221 -7.16 -2.29 -19.93
N ALA A 222 -7.06 -2.09 -21.25
CA ALA A 222 -6.58 -3.12 -22.16
C ALA A 222 -5.11 -3.51 -21.95
N ALA A 223 -4.27 -2.63 -21.43
CA ALA A 223 -2.87 -2.93 -21.08
C ALA A 223 -2.76 -3.70 -19.75
N LEU A 224 -3.68 -3.46 -18.80
CA LEU A 224 -3.71 -4.13 -17.49
C LEU A 224 -4.39 -5.50 -17.51
N ARG A 225 -5.50 -5.62 -18.26
CA ARG A 225 -6.36 -6.81 -18.39
C ARG A 225 -5.62 -8.13 -18.63
N PRO A 226 -4.57 -8.22 -19.49
CA PRO A 226 -3.91 -9.49 -19.78
C PRO A 226 -3.25 -10.15 -18.57
N TYR A 227 -3.08 -9.43 -17.46
CA TYR A 227 -2.53 -9.97 -16.22
C TYR A 227 -3.54 -9.96 -15.08
N GLY A 228 -4.85 -9.86 -15.38
CA GLY A 228 -5.90 -9.98 -14.38
C GLY A 228 -6.14 -8.71 -13.56
N VAL A 229 -5.46 -7.60 -13.88
CA VAL A 229 -5.57 -6.33 -13.14
C VAL A 229 -6.74 -5.51 -13.68
N ARG A 230 -7.74 -5.26 -12.84
CA ARG A 230 -8.93 -4.45 -13.18
C ARG A 230 -8.72 -2.98 -12.88
N THR A 231 -9.08 -2.14 -13.84
CA THR A 231 -8.98 -0.68 -13.73
C THR A 231 -10.08 -0.12 -12.83
N HIS A 232 -9.71 0.85 -11.99
CA HIS A 232 -10.61 1.73 -11.24
C HIS A 232 -10.27 3.19 -11.60
N LEU A 233 -11.21 4.09 -11.34
CA LEU A 233 -10.98 5.53 -11.45
C LEU A 233 -11.34 6.22 -10.14
N ALA A 234 -10.49 7.15 -9.72
CA ALA A 234 -10.90 8.14 -8.75
C ALA A 234 -11.83 9.16 -9.43
N VAL A 235 -12.96 9.46 -8.81
CA VAL A 235 -13.97 10.38 -9.37
C VAL A 235 -14.26 11.52 -8.41
N SER A 236 -14.54 12.70 -8.97
CA SER A 236 -15.00 13.85 -8.19
C SER A 236 -16.47 13.69 -7.84
N PHE A 237 -16.85 13.85 -6.57
CA PHE A 237 -18.26 13.86 -6.16
C PHE A 237 -19.06 14.98 -6.85
N ALA A 238 -18.39 16.07 -7.23
CA ALA A 238 -18.99 17.21 -7.94
C ALA A 238 -19.12 17.03 -9.47
N ALA A 239 -18.79 15.84 -10.00
CA ALA A 239 -18.85 15.58 -11.44
C ALA A 239 -20.20 15.88 -12.13
N PRO A 240 -21.38 15.68 -11.50
CA PRO A 240 -22.65 16.12 -12.08
C PRO A 240 -22.69 17.61 -12.42
N MET A 241 -22.07 18.45 -11.58
CA MET A 241 -21.96 19.89 -11.82
C MET A 241 -20.86 20.21 -12.84
N THR A 242 -19.66 19.68 -12.62
CA THR A 242 -18.47 20.09 -13.37
C THR A 242 -18.41 19.51 -14.78
N LEU A 243 -18.97 18.31 -14.99
CA LEU A 243 -19.01 17.62 -16.27
C LEU A 243 -20.44 17.56 -16.86
N GLY A 244 -21.46 17.43 -16.00
CA GLY A 244 -22.85 17.31 -16.42
C GLY A 244 -23.61 18.63 -16.58
N GLY A 245 -23.09 19.74 -16.04
CA GLY A 245 -23.76 21.04 -16.06
C GLY A 245 -25.00 21.13 -15.16
N LEU A 246 -25.18 20.20 -14.22
CA LEU A 246 -26.25 20.28 -13.23
C LEU A 246 -25.98 21.42 -12.24
N PRO A 247 -27.02 22.00 -11.61
CA PRO A 247 -26.85 23.07 -10.62
C PRO A 247 -26.44 22.55 -9.23
N THR A 248 -26.43 21.23 -9.00
CA THR A 248 -26.19 20.59 -7.71
C THR A 248 -25.50 19.24 -7.88
N SER A 249 -24.86 18.74 -6.82
CA SER A 249 -24.42 17.34 -6.67
C SER A 249 -25.00 16.70 -5.40
N ASP A 250 -26.16 17.16 -4.92
CA ASP A 250 -26.88 16.52 -3.81
C ASP A 250 -27.21 15.07 -4.18
N PRO A 251 -26.74 14.06 -3.41
CA PRO A 251 -26.95 12.65 -3.73
C PRO A 251 -28.42 12.22 -3.73
N LEU A 252 -29.32 13.00 -3.13
CA LEU A 252 -30.75 12.70 -3.13
C LEU A 252 -31.51 13.39 -4.28
N ASP A 253 -30.85 14.19 -5.11
CA ASP A 253 -31.47 14.80 -6.29
C ASP A 253 -31.60 13.79 -7.44
N ASP A 254 -32.81 13.67 -8.02
CA ASP A 254 -33.10 12.67 -9.04
C ASP A 254 -32.29 12.86 -10.34
N ALA A 255 -31.93 14.10 -10.69
CA ALA A 255 -31.11 14.37 -11.87
C ALA A 255 -29.64 13.97 -11.60
N VAL A 256 -29.14 14.18 -10.39
CA VAL A 256 -27.81 13.70 -9.97
C VAL A 256 -27.75 12.18 -10.01
N ARG A 257 -28.78 11.49 -9.50
CA ARG A 257 -28.90 10.02 -9.55
C ARG A 257 -28.97 9.48 -10.98
N ALA A 258 -29.71 10.16 -11.87
CA ALA A 258 -29.75 9.81 -13.28
C ALA A 258 -28.39 9.99 -13.97
N TRP A 259 -27.72 11.11 -13.69
CA TRP A 259 -26.42 11.41 -14.29
C TRP A 259 -25.36 10.35 -13.95
N TRP A 260 -25.30 9.91 -12.68
CA TRP A 260 -24.35 8.88 -12.26
C TRP A 260 -24.65 7.50 -12.86
N ARG A 261 -25.94 7.11 -12.98
CA ARG A 261 -26.34 5.89 -13.68
C ARG A 261 -25.89 5.92 -15.14
N ASP A 262 -26.17 7.01 -15.85
CA ASP A 262 -25.75 7.17 -17.24
C ASP A 262 -24.21 7.18 -17.38
N ALA A 263 -23.48 7.76 -16.41
CA ALA A 263 -22.03 7.74 -16.40
C ALA A 263 -21.48 6.33 -16.20
N ALA A 264 -22.02 5.57 -15.24
CA ALA A 264 -21.64 4.17 -15.01
C ALA A 264 -21.91 3.31 -16.25
N ASP A 265 -23.11 3.41 -16.85
CA ASP A 265 -23.46 2.68 -18.07
C ASP A 265 -22.48 2.94 -19.22
N ARG A 266 -22.04 4.19 -19.40
CA ARG A 266 -21.03 4.53 -20.41
C ARG A 266 -19.66 3.90 -20.12
N VAL A 267 -19.23 3.91 -18.86
CA VAL A 267 -17.94 3.32 -18.44
C VAL A 267 -17.92 1.83 -18.73
N TRP A 268 -18.92 1.08 -18.26
CA TRP A 268 -18.96 -0.37 -18.46
C TRP A 268 -19.24 -0.79 -19.90
N ALA A 269 -19.88 0.05 -20.71
CA ALA A 269 -19.98 -0.17 -22.15
C ALA A 269 -18.61 -0.14 -22.86
N GLN A 270 -17.66 0.67 -22.38
CA GLN A 270 -16.30 0.75 -22.96
C GLN A 270 -15.29 -0.16 -22.28
N VAL A 271 -15.47 -0.44 -20.99
CA VAL A 271 -14.60 -1.29 -20.18
C VAL A 271 -15.48 -2.29 -19.42
N PRO A 272 -15.90 -3.42 -20.05
CA PRO A 272 -16.86 -4.35 -19.45
C PRO A 272 -16.40 -5.00 -18.14
N ASP A 273 -15.09 -5.06 -17.90
CA ASP A 273 -14.44 -5.59 -16.70
C ASP A 273 -13.96 -4.50 -15.75
N PHE A 274 -14.47 -3.27 -15.88
CA PHE A 274 -14.14 -2.15 -15.00
C PHE A 274 -14.48 -2.51 -13.53
N GLY A 275 -13.60 -2.12 -12.62
CA GLY A 275 -13.68 -2.57 -11.24
C GLY A 275 -14.53 -1.69 -10.34
N GLY A 276 -14.55 -0.38 -10.57
CA GLY A 276 -15.28 0.56 -9.71
C GLY A 276 -14.67 1.95 -9.59
N PHE A 277 -15.23 2.74 -8.68
CA PHE A 277 -14.79 4.10 -8.40
C PHE A 277 -14.10 4.22 -7.03
N VAL A 278 -13.11 5.10 -6.95
CA VAL A 278 -12.48 5.55 -5.69
C VAL A 278 -12.93 6.98 -5.41
N VAL A 279 -13.22 7.30 -4.15
CA VAL A 279 -13.75 8.62 -3.77
C VAL A 279 -13.03 9.17 -2.54
N LYS A 280 -12.45 10.36 -2.70
CA LYS A 280 -12.06 11.25 -1.60
C LYS A 280 -13.08 12.40 -1.57
N ALA A 281 -13.88 12.48 -0.51
CA ALA A 281 -14.96 13.46 -0.36
C ALA A 281 -14.90 14.12 1.01
N ASP A 282 -15.26 15.41 1.07
CA ASP A 282 -15.26 16.25 2.29
C ASP A 282 -13.91 16.26 3.04
N SER A 283 -12.79 16.12 2.31
CA SER A 283 -11.44 16.13 2.85
C SER A 283 -10.55 17.07 2.07
N GLU A 284 -9.83 17.96 2.77
CA GLU A 284 -8.80 18.85 2.18
C GLU A 284 -9.30 19.66 0.97
N GLY A 285 -10.53 20.17 1.08
CA GLY A 285 -11.19 20.96 0.04
C GLY A 285 -11.84 20.15 -1.09
N GLN A 286 -11.76 18.82 -1.08
CA GLN A 286 -12.49 17.98 -2.04
C GLN A 286 -14.00 18.04 -1.78
N PRO A 287 -14.83 18.15 -2.82
CA PRO A 287 -16.28 18.23 -2.68
C PRO A 287 -16.86 16.91 -2.16
N GLY A 288 -17.96 16.99 -1.42
CA GLY A 288 -18.63 15.82 -0.87
C GLY A 288 -20.04 16.09 -0.36
N PRO A 289 -20.70 15.06 0.21
CA PRO A 289 -22.07 15.14 0.71
C PRO A 289 -22.30 16.19 1.80
N PHE A 290 -21.30 16.57 2.62
CA PHE A 290 -21.50 17.55 3.70
C PHE A 290 -21.96 18.92 3.18
N ALA A 291 -21.52 19.31 1.98
CA ALA A 291 -21.96 20.56 1.34
C ALA A 291 -23.48 20.65 1.08
N TYR A 292 -24.17 19.51 1.10
CA TYR A 292 -25.60 19.38 0.85
C TYR A 292 -26.39 18.95 2.10
N GLY A 293 -25.76 18.95 3.28
CA GLY A 293 -26.39 18.50 4.52
C GLY A 293 -26.68 16.99 4.54
N ARG A 294 -25.90 16.20 3.80
CA ARG A 294 -25.97 14.73 3.73
C ARG A 294 -24.78 14.12 4.45
N ASP A 295 -24.83 12.82 4.70
CA ASP A 295 -23.68 12.09 5.25
C ASP A 295 -22.97 11.23 4.19
N HIS A 296 -21.87 10.58 4.60
CA HIS A 296 -21.06 9.75 3.71
C HIS A 296 -21.81 8.51 3.21
N ALA A 297 -22.78 7.97 3.96
CA ALA A 297 -23.55 6.83 3.49
C ALA A 297 -24.49 7.25 2.35
N ASP A 298 -25.14 8.41 2.46
CA ASP A 298 -25.96 8.96 1.37
C ASP A 298 -25.13 9.19 0.09
N GLY A 299 -23.94 9.78 0.22
CA GLY A 299 -23.03 10.03 -0.89
C GLY A 299 -22.47 8.76 -1.53
N ALA A 300 -22.05 7.78 -0.71
CA ALA A 300 -21.53 6.51 -1.21
C ALA A 300 -22.62 5.66 -1.88
N ASN A 301 -23.82 5.60 -1.28
CA ASN A 301 -24.92 4.79 -1.79
C ASN A 301 -25.49 5.30 -3.12
N LEU A 302 -25.42 6.61 -3.39
CA LEU A 302 -25.69 7.16 -4.73
C LEU A 302 -24.84 6.46 -5.81
N LEU A 303 -23.53 6.41 -5.59
CA LEU A 303 -22.60 5.81 -6.54
C LEU A 303 -22.76 4.29 -6.58
N ALA A 304 -23.01 3.69 -5.42
CA ALA A 304 -23.23 2.26 -5.29
C ALA A 304 -24.44 1.80 -6.10
N GLU A 305 -25.56 2.54 -6.05
CA GLU A 305 -26.74 2.30 -6.87
C GLU A 305 -26.43 2.42 -8.37
N ALA A 306 -25.62 3.40 -8.76
CA ALA A 306 -25.26 3.62 -10.16
C ALA A 306 -24.40 2.49 -10.74
N VAL A 307 -23.50 1.90 -9.97
CA VAL A 307 -22.59 0.84 -10.44
C VAL A 307 -23.12 -0.58 -10.21
N ALA A 308 -24.14 -0.76 -9.38
CA ALA A 308 -24.70 -2.07 -9.03
C ALA A 308 -25.14 -2.93 -10.24
N PRO A 309 -25.73 -2.39 -11.33
CA PRO A 309 -26.10 -3.19 -12.51
C PRO A 309 -24.90 -3.85 -13.21
N HIS A 310 -23.69 -3.42 -12.89
CA HIS A 310 -22.44 -3.86 -13.52
C HIS A 310 -21.50 -4.61 -12.57
N ASP A 311 -22.00 -5.01 -11.39
CA ASP A 311 -21.19 -5.61 -10.31
C ASP A 311 -20.00 -4.73 -9.87
N GLY A 312 -20.11 -3.42 -10.05
CA GLY A 312 -19.07 -2.45 -9.70
C GLY A 312 -18.99 -2.14 -8.21
N LEU A 313 -17.81 -1.71 -7.78
CA LEU A 313 -17.53 -1.29 -6.39
C LEU A 313 -17.38 0.22 -6.25
N VAL A 314 -17.64 0.72 -5.03
CA VAL A 314 -17.31 2.09 -4.62
C VAL A 314 -16.37 2.03 -3.43
N HIS A 315 -15.12 2.42 -3.62
CA HIS A 315 -14.11 2.58 -2.58
C HIS A 315 -14.23 4.00 -2.00
N TRP A 316 -14.86 4.12 -0.83
CA TRP A 316 -15.08 5.40 -0.16
C TRP A 316 -14.03 5.63 0.92
N ARG A 317 -13.13 6.59 0.73
CA ARG A 317 -12.01 6.80 1.66
C ARG A 317 -12.48 7.45 2.96
N ALA A 318 -12.08 6.87 4.09
CA ALA A 318 -12.36 7.36 5.44
C ALA A 318 -11.34 8.38 5.95
N PHE A 319 -10.46 8.88 5.07
CA PHE A 319 -9.54 9.97 5.38
C PHE A 319 -10.29 11.30 5.34
N VAL A 320 -11.00 11.61 6.44
CA VAL A 320 -11.83 12.81 6.61
C VAL A 320 -11.52 13.42 7.97
N TYR A 321 -11.18 14.71 7.98
CA TYR A 321 -10.86 15.46 9.19
C TYR A 321 -10.99 16.98 8.98
N ASN A 322 -11.00 17.74 10.07
CA ASN A 322 -10.98 19.19 10.02
C ASN A 322 -9.57 19.72 9.64
N HIS A 323 -9.33 19.95 8.36
CA HIS A 323 -8.10 20.56 7.83
C HIS A 323 -8.02 22.10 8.01
N THR A 324 -8.95 22.66 8.80
CA THR A 324 -9.00 24.07 9.20
C THR A 324 -9.01 24.24 10.73
N GLN A 325 -8.46 23.27 11.46
CA GLN A 325 -8.44 23.25 12.92
C GLN A 325 -7.70 24.47 13.49
N ASP A 326 -8.23 25.08 14.56
CA ASP A 326 -7.46 26.08 15.30
C ASP A 326 -6.47 25.36 16.23
N TRP A 327 -5.16 25.59 16.06
CA TRP A 327 -4.12 24.97 16.90
C TRP A 327 -4.28 25.28 18.40
N ARG A 328 -5.03 26.34 18.75
CA ARG A 328 -5.36 26.69 20.13
C ARG A 328 -6.42 25.78 20.73
N ASP A 329 -7.27 25.18 19.89
CA ASP A 329 -8.28 24.24 20.33
C ASP A 329 -7.66 22.85 20.54
N ARG A 330 -7.35 22.58 21.81
CA ARG A 330 -6.84 21.28 22.26
C ARG A 330 -7.94 20.26 22.55
N SER A 331 -9.22 20.63 22.40
CA SER A 331 -10.33 19.69 22.54
C SER A 331 -10.65 18.93 21.25
N THR A 332 -10.40 19.55 20.09
CA THR A 332 -10.47 18.88 18.80
C THR A 332 -9.22 18.02 18.57
N ASP A 333 -9.41 16.78 18.14
CA ASP A 333 -8.32 15.85 17.83
C ASP A 333 -8.52 15.22 16.46
N ARG A 334 -7.56 15.46 15.56
CA ARG A 334 -7.55 14.87 14.22
C ARG A 334 -7.61 13.34 14.27
N ALA A 335 -6.96 12.70 15.24
CA ALA A 335 -6.92 11.24 15.35
C ALA A 335 -8.32 10.64 15.58
N ARG A 336 -9.25 11.40 16.17
CA ARG A 336 -10.62 10.95 16.42
C ARG A 336 -11.52 11.00 15.19
N ALA A 337 -11.19 11.83 14.21
CA ALA A 337 -12.14 12.32 13.21
C ALA A 337 -12.76 11.21 12.37
N ALA A 338 -11.94 10.29 11.83
CA ALA A 338 -12.44 9.20 11.00
C ALA A 338 -13.42 8.30 11.77
N PHE A 339 -13.13 7.97 13.02
CA PHE A 339 -14.04 7.20 13.85
C PHE A 339 -15.35 7.95 14.11
N ASP A 340 -15.27 9.22 14.53
CA ASP A 340 -16.46 10.01 14.87
C ASP A 340 -17.37 10.24 13.64
N HIS A 341 -16.81 10.27 12.43
CA HIS A 341 -17.58 10.36 11.17
C HIS A 341 -18.17 9.04 10.69
N PHE A 342 -17.44 7.92 10.80
CA PHE A 342 -17.82 6.67 10.12
C PHE A 342 -18.44 5.61 11.04
N ALA A 343 -18.00 5.50 12.29
CA ALA A 343 -18.56 4.49 13.22
C ALA A 343 -20.09 4.61 13.39
N PRO A 344 -20.70 5.82 13.49
CA PRO A 344 -22.16 5.96 13.55
C PRO A 344 -22.90 5.53 12.27
N LEU A 345 -22.19 5.36 11.16
CA LEU A 345 -22.75 5.00 9.85
C LEU A 345 -22.68 3.49 9.56
N ASP A 346 -22.14 2.69 10.50
CA ASP A 346 -22.03 1.24 10.31
C ASP A 346 -23.37 0.60 9.93
N GLY A 347 -23.36 -0.21 8.88
CA GLY A 347 -24.55 -0.91 8.35
C GLY A 347 -25.50 -0.04 7.52
N ARG A 348 -25.16 1.23 7.25
CA ARG A 348 -25.91 2.09 6.30
C ARG A 348 -25.35 2.09 4.88
N PHE A 349 -24.10 1.67 4.70
CA PHE A 349 -23.48 1.55 3.39
C PHE A 349 -24.02 0.33 2.63
N ALA A 350 -24.22 0.46 1.33
CA ALA A 350 -24.64 -0.65 0.47
C ALA A 350 -23.55 -1.74 0.36
N ASP A 351 -23.95 -2.97 0.01
CA ASP A 351 -23.06 -4.15 0.00
C ASP A 351 -21.88 -4.04 -1.00
N ASN A 352 -21.99 -3.19 -2.01
CA ASN A 352 -20.93 -2.88 -2.98
C ASN A 352 -20.14 -1.59 -2.66
N VAL A 353 -20.32 -1.02 -1.47
CA VAL A 353 -19.44 0.03 -0.92
C VAL A 353 -18.36 -0.61 -0.04
N VAL A 354 -17.13 -0.18 -0.23
CA VAL A 354 -15.98 -0.52 0.61
C VAL A 354 -15.46 0.76 1.24
N VAL A 355 -15.52 0.86 2.57
CA VAL A 355 -14.93 2.00 3.29
C VAL A 355 -13.43 1.75 3.44
N GLN A 356 -12.62 2.58 2.80
CA GLN A 356 -11.17 2.44 2.74
C GLN A 356 -10.50 3.29 3.82
N VAL A 357 -9.84 2.63 4.77
CA VAL A 357 -9.37 3.22 6.04
C VAL A 357 -7.85 3.12 6.11
N LYS A 358 -7.15 4.24 6.25
CA LYS A 358 -5.70 4.25 6.51
C LYS A 358 -5.36 3.41 7.75
N HIS A 359 -4.20 2.77 7.75
CA HIS A 359 -3.77 1.94 8.88
C HIS A 359 -3.74 2.69 10.21
N GLY A 360 -3.38 3.97 10.19
CA GLY A 360 -3.44 4.86 11.33
C GLY A 360 -4.45 6.00 11.13
N PRO A 361 -4.84 6.68 12.21
CA PRO A 361 -5.87 7.73 12.19
C PRO A 361 -5.36 9.09 11.70
N LEU A 362 -4.05 9.28 11.53
CA LEU A 362 -3.46 10.54 11.09
C LEU A 362 -3.16 10.48 9.60
N ASP A 363 -1.93 10.15 9.18
CA ASP A 363 -1.51 10.31 7.80
C ASP A 363 -0.23 9.55 7.46
N PHE A 364 -0.24 8.23 7.59
CA PHE A 364 0.88 7.37 7.20
C PHE A 364 2.24 7.73 7.84
N GLN A 365 2.24 8.27 9.06
CA GLN A 365 3.46 8.66 9.77
C GLN A 365 4.35 7.44 10.02
N THR A 366 5.65 7.65 10.30
CA THR A 366 6.64 6.57 10.52
C THR A 366 6.18 5.50 11.53
N ARG A 367 5.39 5.91 12.53
CA ARG A 367 4.65 5.04 13.43
C ARG A 367 3.33 5.70 13.80
N GLU A 368 2.25 4.93 13.80
CA GLU A 368 0.93 5.31 14.29
C GLU A 368 0.28 4.13 15.02
N ALA A 369 -0.63 4.42 15.96
CA ALA A 369 -1.54 3.42 16.47
C ALA A 369 -2.54 3.00 15.36
N VAL A 370 -3.01 1.75 15.40
CA VAL A 370 -3.98 1.25 14.42
C VAL A 370 -5.29 2.04 14.50
N SER A 371 -5.88 2.37 13.35
CA SER A 371 -7.14 3.12 13.27
C SER A 371 -8.29 2.36 13.96
N PRO A 372 -8.98 2.95 14.96
CA PRO A 372 -10.06 2.29 15.69
C PRO A 372 -11.31 2.07 14.82
N VAL A 373 -11.42 2.73 13.67
CA VAL A 373 -12.49 2.49 12.68
C VAL A 373 -12.54 1.01 12.28
N LEU A 374 -11.38 0.36 12.16
CA LEU A 374 -11.25 -1.06 11.82
C LEU A 374 -11.88 -1.99 12.87
N ALA A 375 -12.11 -1.52 14.09
CA ALA A 375 -12.75 -2.30 15.15
C ALA A 375 -14.23 -1.91 15.38
N ALA A 376 -14.76 -0.93 14.64
CA ALA A 376 -16.01 -0.26 14.98
C ALA A 376 -17.17 -0.50 14.02
N MET A 377 -16.93 -1.14 12.86
CA MET A 377 -17.90 -1.22 11.76
C MET A 377 -18.11 -2.64 11.22
N PRO A 378 -18.60 -3.59 12.03
CA PRO A 378 -18.73 -5.00 11.63
C PRO A 378 -19.80 -5.24 10.55
N ARG A 379 -20.69 -4.28 10.28
CA ARG A 379 -21.75 -4.40 9.27
C ARG A 379 -21.40 -3.66 7.97
N THR A 380 -20.16 -3.23 7.82
CA THR A 380 -19.66 -2.49 6.66
C THR A 380 -18.39 -3.16 6.13
N ARG A 381 -18.22 -3.22 4.81
CA ARG A 381 -16.97 -3.75 4.23
C ARG A 381 -15.86 -2.73 4.43
N LEU A 382 -14.81 -3.12 5.13
CA LEU A 382 -13.64 -2.26 5.38
C LEU A 382 -12.43 -2.74 4.56
N ALA A 383 -11.74 -1.80 3.93
CA ALA A 383 -10.41 -2.02 3.37
C ALA A 383 -9.35 -1.30 4.20
N LEU A 384 -8.21 -1.94 4.43
CA LEU A 384 -7.02 -1.28 4.99
C LEU A 384 -6.27 -0.54 3.88
N GLU A 385 -5.98 0.75 4.06
CA GLU A 385 -5.13 1.56 3.17
C GLU A 385 -3.72 1.70 3.77
N LEU A 386 -2.72 1.25 3.03
CA LEU A 386 -1.29 1.41 3.32
C LEU A 386 -0.65 2.44 2.37
N GLN A 387 0.63 2.76 2.59
CA GLN A 387 1.38 3.66 1.71
C GLN A 387 2.68 2.97 1.27
N VAL A 388 2.76 2.55 0.01
CA VAL A 388 4.01 2.00 -0.55
C VAL A 388 4.96 3.14 -0.91
N THR A 389 4.43 4.25 -1.42
CA THR A 389 5.21 5.47 -1.62
C THR A 389 5.64 6.03 -0.27
N GLN A 390 6.91 6.44 -0.17
CA GLN A 390 7.53 6.72 1.13
C GLN A 390 7.35 8.18 1.55
N GLU A 391 6.14 8.73 1.51
CA GLU A 391 5.93 10.17 1.79
C GLU A 391 6.55 10.64 3.11
N TYR A 392 6.26 9.90 4.19
CA TYR A 392 6.78 10.12 5.54
C TYR A 392 7.87 9.13 5.96
N THR A 393 8.29 8.26 5.05
CA THR A 393 9.31 7.22 5.29
C THR A 393 10.52 7.39 4.35
N GLY A 394 10.82 8.63 3.96
CA GLY A 394 12.08 9.02 3.32
C GLY A 394 12.06 9.17 1.80
N GLN A 395 10.88 9.20 1.18
CA GLN A 395 10.63 9.61 -0.20
C GLN A 395 11.42 8.85 -1.26
N GLN A 396 11.64 7.55 -1.05
CA GLN A 396 12.54 6.70 -1.85
C GLN A 396 13.95 7.31 -2.03
N ARG A 397 14.34 8.23 -1.14
CA ARG A 397 15.72 8.68 -0.94
C ARG A 397 16.41 7.85 0.13
N HIS A 398 15.62 7.33 1.07
CA HIS A 398 16.07 6.47 2.16
C HIS A 398 15.67 5.01 1.86
N ALA A 399 16.57 4.07 2.16
CA ALA A 399 16.24 2.66 2.26
C ALA A 399 15.35 2.46 3.49
N CYS A 400 14.09 2.06 3.26
CA CYS A 400 13.10 1.83 4.30
C CYS A 400 12.16 0.71 3.84
N TYR A 401 12.40 -0.51 4.32
CA TYR A 401 11.60 -1.69 4.07
C TYR A 401 10.43 -1.75 5.06
N LEU A 402 9.21 -1.65 4.54
CA LEU A 402 7.98 -1.50 5.31
C LEU A 402 7.26 -2.83 5.58
N GLY A 403 7.76 -3.94 5.02
CA GLY A 403 7.21 -5.28 5.23
C GLY A 403 7.00 -5.65 6.71
N PRO A 404 7.99 -5.42 7.61
CA PRO A 404 7.85 -5.72 9.03
C PRO A 404 6.70 -4.93 9.67
N TRP A 405 6.60 -3.63 9.37
CA TRP A 405 5.55 -2.78 9.92
C TRP A 405 4.17 -3.19 9.43
N TRP A 406 4.01 -3.47 8.13
CA TRP A 406 2.73 -3.94 7.61
C TRP A 406 2.33 -5.31 8.17
N SER A 407 3.29 -6.20 8.40
CA SER A 407 3.04 -7.47 9.09
C SER A 407 2.57 -7.25 10.54
N GLU A 408 3.20 -6.32 11.27
CA GLU A 408 2.76 -5.91 12.62
C GLU A 408 1.31 -5.36 12.58
N LEU A 409 1.00 -4.47 11.62
CA LEU A 409 -0.34 -3.87 11.46
C LEU A 409 -1.41 -4.92 11.12
N LEU A 410 -1.12 -5.84 10.19
CA LEU A 410 -2.07 -6.89 9.78
C LEU A 410 -2.32 -7.90 10.89
N ARG A 411 -1.32 -8.15 11.74
CA ARG A 411 -1.43 -9.08 12.89
C ARG A 411 -1.94 -8.43 14.16
N PHE A 412 -2.02 -7.11 14.23
CA PHE A 412 -2.58 -6.41 15.38
C PHE A 412 -3.99 -6.93 15.66
N ALA A 413 -4.25 -7.29 16.92
CA ALA A 413 -5.53 -7.83 17.36
C ALA A 413 -6.31 -6.75 18.14
N PRO A 414 -7.28 -6.05 17.52
CA PRO A 414 -7.93 -4.91 18.16
C PRO A 414 -8.68 -5.27 19.44
N TRP A 415 -9.08 -6.53 19.63
CA TRP A 415 -9.79 -6.97 20.84
C TRP A 415 -8.89 -7.73 21.83
N GLY A 416 -7.57 -7.67 21.65
CA GLY A 416 -6.58 -8.36 22.48
C GLY A 416 -6.09 -9.67 21.86
N ALA A 417 -4.93 -10.13 22.35
CA ALA A 417 -4.37 -11.42 21.96
C ALA A 417 -5.16 -12.59 22.57
N ASP A 418 -5.01 -13.77 21.98
CA ASP A 418 -5.61 -15.00 22.51
C ASP A 418 -5.08 -15.29 23.92
N ASP A 419 -5.96 -15.28 24.92
CA ASP A 419 -5.65 -15.68 26.29
C ASP A 419 -6.00 -17.16 26.57
N GLY A 420 -6.40 -17.90 25.53
CA GLY A 420 -6.80 -19.30 25.61
C GLY A 420 -8.24 -19.51 26.11
N THR A 421 -9.01 -18.46 26.37
CA THR A 421 -10.41 -18.55 26.85
C THR A 421 -11.45 -18.18 25.80
N THR A 422 -11.08 -17.41 24.77
CA THR A 422 -11.98 -16.92 23.70
C THR A 422 -11.67 -17.44 22.31
N GLY A 423 -10.58 -18.20 22.13
CA GLY A 423 -10.16 -18.76 20.84
C GLY A 423 -9.67 -17.68 19.88
N GLY A 424 -8.36 -17.64 19.63
CA GLY A 424 -7.68 -16.81 18.61
C GLY A 424 -8.08 -15.33 18.60
N GLY A 425 -7.26 -14.44 19.19
CA GLY A 425 -7.46 -12.99 19.08
C GLY A 425 -7.59 -12.54 17.62
N THR A 426 -8.76 -12.03 17.23
CA THR A 426 -9.08 -11.60 15.86
C THR A 426 -8.22 -10.41 15.45
N ARG A 427 -7.57 -10.52 14.28
CA ARG A 427 -6.58 -9.57 13.76
C ARG A 427 -7.21 -8.56 12.81
N VAL A 428 -6.50 -7.48 12.52
CA VAL A 428 -6.88 -6.53 11.45
C VAL A 428 -7.05 -7.25 10.11
N ALA A 429 -6.16 -8.19 9.79
CA ALA A 429 -6.30 -9.01 8.59
C ALA A 429 -7.63 -9.77 8.54
N ASP A 430 -8.10 -10.33 9.66
CA ASP A 430 -9.37 -11.06 9.72
C ASP A 430 -10.56 -10.11 9.50
N VAL A 431 -10.52 -8.88 10.06
CA VAL A 431 -11.55 -7.86 9.83
C VAL A 431 -11.69 -7.55 8.35
N VAL A 432 -10.59 -7.18 7.69
CA VAL A 432 -10.64 -6.71 6.30
C VAL A 432 -10.90 -7.83 5.29
N THR A 433 -10.76 -9.08 5.71
CA THR A 433 -11.12 -10.28 4.93
C THR A 433 -12.53 -10.81 5.27
N GLY A 434 -13.30 -10.11 6.10
CA GLY A 434 -14.69 -10.43 6.41
C GLY A 434 -14.89 -11.48 7.51
N HIS A 435 -13.82 -11.80 8.25
CA HIS A 435 -13.77 -12.74 9.36
C HIS A 435 -13.64 -12.04 10.73
N GLY A 436 -13.92 -10.73 10.79
CA GLY A 436 -13.97 -9.95 12.02
C GLY A 436 -15.08 -10.40 12.98
N PRO A 437 -15.01 -10.01 14.27
CA PRO A 437 -16.07 -10.31 15.22
C PRO A 437 -17.36 -9.60 14.80
N ASP A 438 -18.49 -10.29 14.96
CA ASP A 438 -19.83 -9.81 14.61
C ASP A 438 -20.00 -9.39 13.14
N ALA A 439 -19.09 -9.81 12.24
CA ALA A 439 -19.16 -9.49 10.82
C ALA A 439 -20.53 -9.87 10.25
N ALA A 440 -21.21 -8.90 9.62
CA ALA A 440 -22.52 -9.16 9.02
C ALA A 440 -22.42 -10.22 7.92
N PRO A 441 -23.46 -11.05 7.70
CA PRO A 441 -23.42 -12.11 6.69
C PRO A 441 -23.03 -11.62 5.29
N GLY A 442 -23.44 -10.41 4.89
CA GLY A 442 -23.06 -9.80 3.62
C GLY A 442 -21.57 -9.45 3.53
N VAL A 443 -20.96 -8.97 4.62
CA VAL A 443 -19.53 -8.66 4.69
C VAL A 443 -18.70 -9.95 4.59
N ALA A 444 -19.10 -11.00 5.33
CA ALA A 444 -18.44 -12.30 5.30
C ALA A 444 -18.58 -12.98 3.93
N ALA A 445 -19.79 -12.97 3.34
CA ALA A 445 -20.02 -13.56 2.02
C ALA A 445 -19.23 -12.87 0.90
N ALA A 446 -18.96 -11.57 1.05
CA ALA A 446 -18.17 -10.80 0.10
C ALA A 446 -16.65 -10.91 0.31
N GLY A 447 -16.18 -11.60 1.36
CA GLY A 447 -14.76 -11.70 1.71
C GLY A 447 -14.15 -10.38 2.19
N GLY A 448 -14.95 -9.53 2.85
CA GLY A 448 -14.52 -8.23 3.37
C GLY A 448 -14.29 -7.15 2.30
N GLY A 449 -13.49 -6.14 2.66
CA GLY A 449 -13.11 -5.03 1.78
C GLY A 449 -11.66 -5.11 1.27
N GLY A 450 -10.85 -6.03 1.79
CA GLY A 450 -9.49 -6.28 1.34
C GLY A 450 -8.49 -5.20 1.75
N ILE A 451 -7.46 -4.99 0.94
CA ILE A 451 -6.35 -4.11 1.25
C ILE A 451 -6.00 -3.28 0.00
N ALA A 452 -5.85 -1.98 0.20
CA ALA A 452 -5.38 -1.02 -0.78
C ALA A 452 -4.05 -0.40 -0.34
N ALA A 453 -3.26 0.11 -1.27
CA ALA A 453 -2.12 0.95 -0.92
C ALA A 453 -1.80 2.01 -1.97
N VAL A 454 -1.26 3.15 -1.54
CA VAL A 454 -0.77 4.18 -2.46
C VAL A 454 0.52 3.71 -3.13
N SER A 455 0.51 3.65 -4.46
CA SER A 455 1.59 3.14 -5.31
C SER A 455 2.86 3.99 -5.21
N ASN A 456 4.03 3.35 -5.25
CA ASN A 456 5.34 4.01 -5.35
C ASN A 456 5.92 4.01 -6.76
N VAL A 457 5.14 3.62 -7.77
CA VAL A 457 5.62 3.42 -9.13
C VAL A 457 5.55 4.70 -9.97
N GLY A 458 6.59 4.93 -10.78
CA GLY A 458 6.66 5.96 -11.81
C GLY A 458 7.52 5.51 -13.00
N ASP A 459 7.84 6.46 -13.87
CA ASP A 459 8.58 6.21 -15.12
C ASP A 459 10.11 6.10 -14.97
N ASP A 460 10.64 6.21 -13.74
CA ASP A 460 12.04 5.89 -13.43
C ASP A 460 12.39 4.45 -13.83
N ARG A 461 13.67 4.23 -14.15
CA ARG A 461 14.19 2.92 -14.54
C ARG A 461 13.87 1.84 -13.52
N PHE A 462 13.96 2.12 -12.23
CA PHE A 462 13.73 1.12 -11.19
C PHE A 462 12.28 1.00 -10.77
N TRP A 463 11.35 1.64 -11.49
CA TRP A 463 9.93 1.82 -11.17
C TRP A 463 9.68 2.64 -9.91
N THR A 464 10.48 2.45 -8.87
CA THR A 464 10.24 2.91 -7.51
C THR A 464 11.28 3.93 -7.04
N GLY A 465 12.13 4.45 -7.95
CA GLY A 465 13.13 5.47 -7.66
C GLY A 465 14.34 4.95 -6.88
N HIS A 466 14.13 4.27 -5.76
CA HIS A 466 15.14 3.52 -5.03
C HIS A 466 15.07 2.04 -5.44
N PRO A 467 16.17 1.37 -5.84
CA PRO A 467 16.14 -0.06 -6.18
C PRO A 467 15.52 -0.93 -5.06
N PHE A 468 15.90 -0.69 -3.80
CA PHE A 468 15.32 -1.37 -2.64
C PHE A 468 13.84 -1.05 -2.36
N ALA A 469 13.26 0.04 -2.89
CA ALA A 469 11.83 0.30 -2.71
C ALA A 469 10.94 -0.64 -3.56
N GLN A 470 11.53 -1.41 -4.47
CA GLN A 470 10.84 -2.54 -5.13
C GLN A 470 10.43 -3.61 -4.12
N ALA A 471 11.21 -3.81 -3.04
CA ALA A 471 10.90 -4.78 -1.98
C ALA A 471 9.59 -4.42 -1.25
N ASN A 472 9.25 -3.12 -1.14
CA ASN A 472 7.98 -2.68 -0.57
C ASN A 472 6.79 -3.05 -1.46
N LEU A 473 6.88 -2.78 -2.77
CA LEU A 473 5.82 -3.16 -3.71
C LEU A 473 5.63 -4.69 -3.73
N TYR A 474 6.74 -5.43 -3.66
CA TYR A 474 6.73 -6.88 -3.55
C TYR A 474 6.04 -7.37 -2.27
N ALA A 475 6.51 -6.91 -1.12
CA ALA A 475 5.98 -7.31 0.19
C ALA A 475 4.50 -6.94 0.34
N PHE A 476 4.07 -5.79 -0.17
CA PHE A 476 2.65 -5.43 -0.22
C PHE A 476 1.84 -6.52 -0.92
N GLY A 477 2.17 -6.86 -2.17
CA GLY A 477 1.44 -7.89 -2.91
C GLY A 477 1.42 -9.22 -2.17
N ARG A 478 2.58 -9.68 -1.66
CA ARG A 478 2.68 -10.95 -0.93
C ARG A 478 1.87 -10.96 0.37
N LEU A 479 1.89 -9.88 1.17
CA LEU A 479 1.13 -9.78 2.42
C LEU A 479 -0.38 -9.66 2.17
N THR A 480 -0.82 -9.06 1.05
CA THR A 480 -2.25 -9.06 0.70
C THR A 480 -2.75 -10.43 0.22
N TRP A 481 -1.85 -11.25 -0.34
CA TRP A 481 -2.14 -12.65 -0.65
C TRP A 481 -2.20 -13.49 0.62
N ASP A 482 -1.20 -13.37 1.50
CA ASP A 482 -1.15 -14.10 2.77
C ASP A 482 -0.57 -13.19 3.88
N PRO A 483 -1.41 -12.70 4.80
CA PRO A 483 -1.00 -11.80 5.87
C PRO A 483 -0.21 -12.52 6.98
N THR A 484 -0.05 -13.84 6.88
CA THR A 484 0.70 -14.66 7.85
C THR A 484 2.15 -14.89 7.44
N LEU A 485 2.59 -14.36 6.30
CA LEU A 485 3.99 -14.41 5.87
C LEU A 485 4.89 -13.59 6.80
N ASP A 486 6.13 -14.07 6.95
CA ASP A 486 7.19 -13.38 7.67
C ASP A 486 7.87 -12.36 6.76
N ALA A 487 8.10 -11.15 7.26
CA ALA A 487 8.63 -10.06 6.44
C ALA A 487 10.11 -10.30 6.04
N THR A 488 10.90 -10.95 6.89
CA THR A 488 12.29 -11.30 6.56
C THR A 488 12.33 -12.38 5.48
N ASP A 489 11.45 -13.38 5.56
CA ASP A 489 11.31 -14.40 4.51
C ASP A 489 10.87 -13.77 3.17
N LEU A 490 9.95 -12.79 3.21
CA LEU A 490 9.53 -12.04 2.01
C LEU A 490 10.66 -11.22 1.40
N LEU A 491 11.51 -10.62 2.23
CA LEU A 491 12.70 -9.93 1.76
C LEU A 491 13.67 -10.91 1.11
N ASP A 492 13.92 -12.08 1.70
CA ASP A 492 14.76 -13.13 1.12
C ASP A 492 14.21 -13.65 -0.22
N GLU A 493 12.88 -13.82 -0.32
CA GLU A 493 12.16 -14.17 -1.55
C GLU A 493 12.40 -13.10 -2.63
N TRP A 494 12.25 -11.81 -2.29
CA TRP A 494 12.51 -10.69 -3.21
C TRP A 494 13.98 -10.60 -3.64
N ILE A 495 14.94 -10.77 -2.72
CA ILE A 495 16.39 -10.76 -3.00
C ILE A 495 16.71 -11.86 -4.02
N THR A 496 16.23 -13.08 -3.76
CA THR A 496 16.47 -14.25 -4.61
C THR A 496 15.95 -14.04 -6.03
N LEU A 497 14.79 -13.40 -6.18
CA LEU A 497 14.20 -13.12 -7.50
C LEU A 497 14.85 -11.93 -8.20
N THR A 498 15.22 -10.88 -7.47
CA THR A 498 15.71 -9.62 -8.06
C THR A 498 17.18 -9.68 -8.42
N PHE A 499 17.94 -10.46 -7.66
CA PHE A 499 19.37 -10.70 -7.88
C PHE A 499 19.60 -12.21 -8.00
N PRO A 500 19.28 -12.81 -9.16
CA PRO A 500 19.65 -14.20 -9.47
C PRO A 500 21.16 -14.38 -9.26
N ASP A 501 21.57 -15.52 -8.72
CA ASP A 501 22.97 -15.81 -8.35
C ASP A 501 23.57 -14.92 -7.23
N THR A 502 22.71 -14.28 -6.41
CA THR A 502 23.13 -13.54 -5.21
C THR A 502 24.10 -14.36 -4.36
N SER A 503 25.30 -13.82 -4.13
CA SER A 503 26.28 -14.40 -3.20
C SER A 503 25.77 -14.35 -1.76
N ALA A 504 26.33 -15.20 -0.89
CA ALA A 504 26.00 -15.16 0.54
C ALA A 504 26.34 -13.79 1.18
N ASP A 505 27.40 -13.13 0.70
CA ASP A 505 27.85 -11.84 1.21
C ASP A 505 26.90 -10.70 0.79
N LEU A 506 26.49 -10.67 -0.48
CA LEU A 506 25.49 -9.72 -0.97
C LEU A 506 24.14 -9.91 -0.25
N ARG A 507 23.68 -11.15 -0.08
CA ARG A 507 22.45 -11.45 0.67
C ARG A 507 22.54 -10.91 2.10
N ALA A 508 23.61 -11.23 2.81
CA ALA A 508 23.83 -10.77 4.17
C ALA A 508 23.92 -9.23 4.26
N ALA A 509 24.49 -8.56 3.25
CA ALA A 509 24.52 -7.11 3.16
C ALA A 509 23.14 -6.50 2.97
N LEU A 510 22.31 -7.07 2.09
CA LEU A 510 20.95 -6.59 1.85
C LEU A 510 20.08 -6.73 3.11
N HIS A 511 20.16 -7.86 3.83
CA HIS A 511 19.49 -8.03 5.11
C HIS A 511 19.98 -7.04 6.18
N ALA A 512 21.30 -6.88 6.32
CA ALA A 512 21.88 -5.90 7.24
C ALA A 512 21.44 -4.45 6.95
N ILE A 513 21.14 -4.13 5.68
CA ILE A 513 20.64 -2.81 5.30
C ILE A 513 19.12 -2.70 5.51
N LEU A 514 18.34 -3.74 5.19
CA LEU A 514 16.89 -3.62 5.03
C LEU A 514 16.06 -4.16 6.20
N ASP A 515 16.49 -5.21 6.92
CA ASP A 515 15.68 -5.87 7.95
C ASP A 515 15.18 -4.86 9.01
N ASP A 516 16.08 -4.01 9.52
CA ASP A 516 15.77 -3.00 10.53
C ASP A 516 15.60 -1.59 9.96
N SER A 517 15.62 -1.42 8.63
CA SER A 517 15.68 -0.08 7.99
C SER A 517 14.52 0.85 8.36
N TRP A 518 13.32 0.32 8.57
CA TRP A 518 12.18 1.10 9.07
C TRP A 518 12.42 1.61 10.51
N ARG A 519 12.90 0.75 11.41
CA ARG A 519 13.22 1.13 12.79
C ARG A 519 14.41 2.08 12.84
N THR A 520 15.37 1.93 11.94
CA THR A 520 16.45 2.91 11.77
C THR A 520 15.90 4.27 11.32
N TYR A 521 14.98 4.30 10.34
CA TYR A 521 14.32 5.53 9.91
C TYR A 521 13.53 6.18 11.05
N GLU A 522 12.79 5.40 11.82
CA GLU A 522 12.10 5.85 13.02
C GLU A 522 13.05 6.44 14.06
N ALA A 523 14.18 5.77 14.32
CA ALA A 523 15.11 6.15 15.38
C ALA A 523 15.65 7.58 15.23
N TYR A 524 15.88 8.04 13.99
CA TYR A 524 16.33 9.41 13.73
C TYR A 524 15.21 10.38 13.31
N THR A 525 13.94 10.00 13.29
CA THR A 525 12.83 10.92 12.94
C THR A 525 11.94 11.24 14.14
N ALA A 526 10.62 11.31 14.00
CA ALA A 526 9.72 11.71 15.07
C ALA A 526 9.71 10.64 16.20
N PRO A 527 10.05 10.99 17.45
CA PRO A 527 10.23 10.00 18.51
C PRO A 527 8.91 9.51 19.10
N LEU A 528 8.92 8.26 19.59
CA LEU A 528 7.89 7.71 20.50
C LEU A 528 6.44 7.88 19.98
N GLY A 529 6.26 7.77 18.67
CA GLY A 529 4.96 7.79 18.00
C GLY A 529 4.31 9.17 17.83
N VAL A 530 4.99 10.27 18.16
CA VAL A 530 4.36 11.62 18.08
C VAL A 530 4.02 12.06 16.65
N GLY A 531 4.74 11.53 15.66
CA GLY A 531 4.53 11.83 14.24
C GLY A 531 4.97 13.23 13.80
N PHE A 532 4.80 13.49 12.50
CA PHE A 532 5.11 14.73 11.80
C PHE A 532 6.57 15.16 11.94
N MET A 533 6.85 16.32 12.56
CA MET A 533 8.18 16.94 12.61
C MET A 533 8.86 17.09 11.22
N VAL A 534 8.09 17.04 10.14
CA VAL A 534 8.56 17.18 8.76
C VAL A 534 8.33 18.59 8.24
N ARG A 535 9.13 19.00 7.24
CA ARG A 535 8.90 20.24 6.50
C ARG A 535 7.50 20.29 5.88
N PRO A 536 6.73 21.36 6.10
CA PRO A 536 5.41 21.50 5.51
C PRO A 536 5.38 21.46 3.99
N GLY A 537 4.29 20.93 3.45
CA GLY A 537 4.05 20.84 2.02
C GLY A 537 4.73 19.64 1.41
N HIS A 538 6.06 19.62 1.33
CA HIS A 538 6.79 18.55 0.65
C HIS A 538 7.23 17.38 1.54
N HIS A 539 7.13 17.51 2.88
CA HIS A 539 7.30 16.43 3.87
C HIS A 539 8.70 15.78 3.92
N TYR A 540 9.74 16.45 3.42
CA TYR A 540 11.11 15.89 3.41
C TYR A 540 12.04 16.63 4.38
N GLY A 541 12.65 15.89 5.30
CA GLY A 541 13.61 16.42 6.25
C GLY A 541 12.95 17.07 7.48
N PRO A 542 13.77 17.37 8.50
CA PRO A 542 13.29 17.85 9.80
C PRO A 542 12.75 19.27 9.73
N ASP A 543 11.62 19.47 10.41
CA ASP A 543 11.06 20.75 10.84
C ASP A 543 10.13 20.49 12.03
N VAL A 544 10.69 20.47 13.24
CA VAL A 544 9.98 19.99 14.44
C VAL A 544 8.68 20.77 14.65
N ASP A 545 8.74 22.10 14.62
CA ASP A 545 7.56 22.99 14.75
C ASP A 545 6.83 23.23 13.42
N GLY A 546 7.21 22.55 12.33
CA GLY A 546 6.78 22.87 10.96
C GLY A 546 5.27 23.00 10.82
N TYR A 547 4.52 22.08 11.45
CA TYR A 547 3.06 22.11 11.49
C TYR A 547 2.44 22.52 12.83
N GLU A 548 3.24 22.78 13.87
CA GLU A 548 2.77 22.94 15.26
C GLU A 548 1.76 24.10 15.43
N TYR A 549 1.87 25.16 14.62
CA TYR A 549 1.00 26.34 14.68
C TYR A 549 0.14 26.53 13.42
N THR A 550 -0.14 25.44 12.73
CA THR A 550 -0.87 25.41 11.45
C THR A 550 -2.24 24.75 11.59
N PRO A 551 -3.14 24.85 10.59
CA PRO A 551 -4.52 24.41 10.78
C PRO A 551 -4.78 22.92 10.52
N TRP A 552 -3.72 22.09 10.47
CA TRP A 552 -3.80 20.71 9.98
C TRP A 552 -4.12 19.67 11.06
N GLY A 553 -4.21 20.05 12.34
CA GLY A 553 -4.51 19.12 13.43
C GLY A 553 -3.35 18.18 13.79
N THR A 554 -2.10 18.61 13.58
CA THR A 554 -0.89 17.78 13.61
C THR A 554 0.13 18.35 14.60
N TYR A 555 -0.17 18.22 15.89
CA TYR A 555 0.52 18.92 16.96
C TYR A 555 1.24 17.94 17.89
N HIS A 556 2.41 18.32 18.38
CA HIS A 556 3.18 17.56 19.38
C HIS A 556 3.19 18.25 20.76
N PHE A 557 2.78 19.51 20.86
CA PHE A 557 2.64 20.27 22.13
C PHE A 557 3.91 20.28 22.99
N ALA A 558 5.07 20.35 22.35
CA ALA A 558 6.33 20.43 23.07
C ALA A 558 6.45 21.81 23.74
N ASP A 559 6.75 21.84 25.03
CA ASP A 559 7.03 23.05 25.78
C ASP A 559 8.34 22.89 26.56
N ARG A 560 8.58 23.71 27.59
CA ARG A 560 9.83 23.62 28.35
C ARG A 560 9.88 22.47 29.36
N ASP A 561 8.74 21.88 29.66
CA ASP A 561 8.56 20.89 30.72
C ASP A 561 8.24 19.49 30.14
N GLY A 562 7.56 19.41 28.99
CA GLY A 562 7.18 18.14 28.38
C GLY A 562 6.79 18.19 26.90
N ILE A 563 6.31 17.06 26.40
CA ILE A 563 5.87 16.83 25.00
C ILE A 563 4.78 15.73 24.97
N GLY A 564 3.96 15.74 23.91
CA GLY A 564 3.06 14.67 23.53
C GLY A 564 1.61 15.14 23.45
N VAL A 565 0.70 14.26 23.06
CA VAL A 565 -0.73 14.60 22.95
C VAL A 565 -1.50 13.85 24.01
N ASP A 566 -2.16 14.56 24.94
CA ASP A 566 -3.04 13.91 25.91
C ASP A 566 -4.33 13.44 25.21
N ARG A 567 -4.36 12.16 24.87
CA ARG A 567 -5.47 11.47 24.20
C ARG A 567 -6.27 10.58 25.15
N THR A 568 -5.98 10.67 26.45
CA THR A 568 -6.66 9.89 27.50
C THR A 568 -8.12 10.32 27.67
N ARG A 569 -8.96 9.44 28.19
CA ARG A 569 -10.35 9.76 28.58
C ARG A 569 -10.39 10.59 29.85
N ALA A 570 -9.44 10.38 30.76
CA ALA A 570 -9.45 11.03 32.05
C ALA A 570 -9.25 12.55 31.94
N THR A 571 -8.33 12.99 31.08
CA THR A 571 -7.91 14.41 31.02
C THR A 571 -7.76 14.96 29.61
N GLY A 572 -7.67 14.09 28.60
CA GLY A 572 -7.38 14.46 27.23
C GLY A 572 -8.59 14.52 26.29
N THR A 573 -8.32 14.21 25.02
CA THR A 573 -9.33 14.21 23.93
C THR A 573 -10.26 12.98 23.98
N GLY A 574 -9.98 12.02 24.87
CA GLY A 574 -10.74 10.76 25.00
C GLY A 574 -10.63 9.82 23.81
N TYR A 575 -9.62 9.99 22.95
CA TYR A 575 -9.38 9.14 21.78
C TYR A 575 -9.12 7.67 22.17
N THR A 576 -8.44 7.40 23.29
CA THR A 576 -8.28 6.03 23.82
C THR A 576 -9.63 5.31 24.00
N GLY A 577 -10.70 6.05 24.27
CA GLY A 577 -12.06 5.53 24.40
C GLY A 577 -12.70 4.99 23.11
N GLN A 578 -12.12 5.28 21.94
CA GLN A 578 -12.58 4.74 20.65
C GLN A 578 -12.09 3.30 20.41
N TYR A 579 -11.09 2.83 21.17
CA TYR A 579 -10.64 1.46 21.10
C TYR A 579 -11.54 0.53 21.95
N PRO A 580 -11.72 -0.73 21.55
CA PRO A 580 -12.19 -1.77 22.44
C PRO A 580 -11.10 -2.12 23.50
N ALA A 581 -11.52 -2.81 24.56
CA ALA A 581 -10.58 -3.42 25.50
C ALA A 581 -9.80 -4.56 24.79
N PRO A 582 -8.53 -4.81 25.17
CA PRO A 582 -7.78 -4.19 26.25
C PRO A 582 -7.10 -2.87 25.86
N TRP A 583 -6.96 -2.56 24.57
CA TRP A 583 -6.18 -1.41 24.09
C TRP A 583 -6.69 -0.07 24.59
N ARG A 584 -8.01 0.06 24.76
CA ARG A 584 -8.64 1.18 25.45
C ARG A 584 -7.98 1.52 26.79
N ASP A 585 -7.64 0.50 27.57
CA ASP A 585 -7.11 0.65 28.92
C ASP A 585 -5.58 0.60 28.93
N VAL A 586 -4.97 -0.19 28.02
CA VAL A 586 -3.51 -0.22 27.82
C VAL A 586 -2.98 1.14 27.39
N TYR A 587 -3.61 1.77 26.39
CA TYR A 587 -3.20 3.09 25.91
C TYR A 587 -3.58 4.22 26.86
N GLU A 588 -4.59 4.03 27.72
CA GLU A 588 -5.01 5.02 28.74
C GLU A 588 -3.99 5.18 29.87
N SER A 589 -3.22 4.14 30.19
CA SER A 589 -2.33 4.14 31.36
C SER A 589 -0.87 4.34 30.97
N LEU A 590 -0.20 5.28 31.64
CA LEU A 590 1.25 5.49 31.53
C LEU A 590 2.08 4.26 31.95
N GLU A 591 1.53 3.38 32.79
CA GLU A 591 2.23 2.17 33.25
C GLU A 591 2.22 1.06 32.18
N THR A 592 1.28 1.10 31.23
CA THR A 592 1.09 0.01 30.26
C THR A 592 1.19 0.45 28.81
N CYS A 593 1.13 1.76 28.54
CA CYS A 593 1.24 2.30 27.19
C CYS A 593 2.64 1.96 26.63
N PRO A 594 2.73 1.30 25.45
CA PRO A 594 4.01 1.02 24.82
C PRO A 594 4.84 2.29 24.59
N ASP A 595 6.14 2.23 24.87
CA ASP A 595 7.04 3.39 24.74
C ASP A 595 6.96 4.01 23.33
N ASP A 596 6.91 3.18 22.29
CA ASP A 596 6.87 3.58 20.88
C ASP A 596 5.57 4.31 20.47
N LEU A 597 4.54 4.30 21.31
CA LEU A 597 3.29 5.06 21.12
C LEU A 597 3.01 6.04 22.27
N LEU A 598 3.95 6.21 23.21
CA LEU A 598 3.73 7.02 24.41
C LEU A 598 3.31 8.46 24.08
N LEU A 599 4.04 9.14 23.20
CA LEU A 599 3.77 10.54 22.86
C LEU A 599 2.58 10.70 21.90
N PHE A 600 2.14 9.59 21.29
CA PHE A 600 0.85 9.54 20.60
C PHE A 600 -0.31 9.63 21.60
N PHE A 601 -0.22 8.99 22.77
CA PHE A 601 -1.36 8.92 23.70
C PHE A 601 -1.29 9.86 24.91
N HIS A 602 -0.09 10.30 25.28
CA HIS A 602 0.15 11.04 26.51
C HIS A 602 0.99 12.30 26.27
N HIS A 603 0.66 13.38 26.98
CA HIS A 603 1.61 14.47 27.22
C HIS A 603 2.35 14.19 28.54
N VAL A 604 3.68 14.07 28.48
CA VAL A 604 4.52 13.67 29.62
C VAL A 604 5.68 14.64 29.82
N PRO A 605 6.18 14.81 31.06
CA PRO A 605 7.40 15.57 31.28
C PRO A 605 8.59 14.89 30.62
N TYR A 606 9.58 15.67 30.20
CA TYR A 606 10.82 15.15 29.61
C TYR A 606 11.57 14.14 30.50
N THR A 607 11.35 14.21 31.82
CA THR A 607 11.94 13.33 32.83
C THR A 607 11.14 12.06 33.10
N HIS A 608 10.00 11.83 32.43
CA HIS A 608 9.27 10.57 32.50
C HIS A 608 10.18 9.42 32.08
N VAL A 609 10.21 8.35 32.88
CA VAL A 609 11.07 7.18 32.66
C VAL A 609 10.28 6.13 31.89
N LEU A 610 10.78 5.82 30.70
CA LEU A 610 10.24 4.80 29.79
C LEU A 610 10.42 3.38 30.37
N HIS A 611 9.76 2.38 29.79
CA HIS A 611 9.94 0.98 30.17
C HIS A 611 11.39 0.49 30.00
N SER A 612 12.11 1.08 29.05
CA SER A 612 13.56 0.89 28.87
C SER A 612 14.43 1.39 30.04
N GLY A 613 13.89 2.18 30.97
CA GLY A 613 14.60 2.74 32.12
C GLY A 613 15.32 4.07 31.86
N VAL A 614 15.28 4.59 30.63
CA VAL A 614 15.77 5.93 30.29
C VAL A 614 14.64 6.95 30.28
N THR A 615 14.96 8.23 30.47
CA THR A 615 13.95 9.29 30.37
C THR A 615 13.55 9.55 28.91
N VAL A 616 12.36 10.09 28.68
CA VAL A 616 11.90 10.51 27.34
C VAL A 616 12.96 11.35 26.61
N ILE A 617 13.51 12.39 27.27
CA ILE A 617 14.52 13.25 26.64
C ILE A 617 15.81 12.51 26.32
N GLN A 618 16.25 11.60 27.21
CA GLN A 618 17.46 10.82 26.96
C GLN A 618 17.24 9.81 25.84
N HIS A 619 16.05 9.22 25.74
CA HIS A 619 15.67 8.36 24.64
C HIS A 619 15.73 9.10 23.31
N VAL A 620 15.14 10.30 23.23
CA VAL A 620 15.22 11.15 22.03
C VAL A 620 16.68 11.32 21.60
N TYR A 621 17.58 11.74 22.51
CA TYR A 621 18.98 11.85 22.16
C TYR A 621 19.58 10.51 21.71
N ASP A 622 19.36 9.45 22.48
CA ASP A 622 19.93 8.12 22.23
C ASP A 622 19.56 7.57 20.85
N THR A 623 18.28 7.61 20.48
CA THR A 623 17.82 7.05 19.19
C THR A 623 18.32 7.88 18.01
N HIS A 624 18.36 9.20 18.12
CA HIS A 624 18.80 10.06 17.03
C HIS A 624 20.29 9.88 16.73
N PHE A 625 21.13 9.67 17.75
CA PHE A 625 22.53 9.29 17.54
C PHE A 625 22.65 7.87 16.95
N ALA A 626 21.97 6.89 17.56
CA ALA A 626 22.04 5.50 17.12
C ALA A 626 21.54 5.30 15.68
N GLY A 627 20.49 6.04 15.28
CA GLY A 627 19.97 6.01 13.92
C GLY A 627 20.98 6.47 12.87
N VAL A 628 21.78 7.50 13.17
CA VAL A 628 22.88 7.92 12.28
C VAL A 628 23.97 6.86 12.19
N GLU A 629 24.40 6.31 13.33
CA GLU A 629 25.41 5.24 13.39
C GLU A 629 24.97 4.00 12.58
N GLN A 630 23.68 3.64 12.63
CA GLN A 630 23.12 2.57 11.81
C GLN A 630 23.18 2.90 10.32
N VAL A 631 22.88 4.13 9.90
CA VAL A 631 22.99 4.52 8.48
C VAL A 631 24.44 4.53 8.01
N GLU A 632 25.40 4.94 8.85
CA GLU A 632 26.84 4.83 8.54
C GLU A 632 27.24 3.36 8.30
N ALA A 633 26.73 2.43 9.12
CA ALA A 633 26.93 1.00 8.94
C ALA A 633 26.28 0.47 7.65
N MET A 634 25.08 0.95 7.29
CA MET A 634 24.43 0.61 6.02
C MET A 634 25.27 1.04 4.81
N VAL A 635 25.82 2.27 4.85
CA VAL A 635 26.71 2.79 3.80
C VAL A 635 27.96 1.91 3.68
N ALA A 636 28.63 1.62 4.80
CA ALA A 636 29.82 0.79 4.81
C ALA A 636 29.54 -0.61 4.25
N ARG A 637 28.44 -1.24 4.69
CA ARG A 637 28.06 -2.58 4.25
C ARG A 637 27.72 -2.63 2.76
N TRP A 638 27.12 -1.58 2.21
CA TRP A 638 26.87 -1.51 0.76
C TRP A 638 28.17 -1.44 -0.04
N GLU A 639 29.13 -0.62 0.38
CA GLU A 639 30.39 -0.46 -0.37
C GLU A 639 31.21 -1.76 -0.46
N GLU A 640 31.05 -2.67 0.50
CA GLU A 640 31.70 -3.98 0.49
C GLU A 640 31.21 -4.89 -0.66
N VAL A 641 29.94 -4.76 -1.06
CA VAL A 641 29.27 -5.67 -2.01
C VAL A 641 28.80 -4.99 -3.29
N ALA A 642 28.92 -3.66 -3.40
CA ALA A 642 28.37 -2.88 -4.52
C ALA A 642 28.91 -3.32 -5.91
N ALA A 643 30.09 -3.95 -5.96
CA ALA A 643 30.68 -4.46 -7.20
C ALA A 643 30.05 -5.79 -7.67
N GLU A 644 29.21 -6.43 -6.86
CA GLU A 644 28.54 -7.70 -7.19
C GLU A 644 27.21 -7.50 -7.94
N VAL A 645 26.69 -6.27 -7.97
CA VAL A 645 25.43 -5.92 -8.65
C VAL A 645 25.71 -5.08 -9.91
N PRO A 646 24.76 -4.97 -10.85
CA PRO A 646 24.89 -4.08 -12.00
C PRO A 646 25.24 -2.63 -11.62
N ASP A 647 26.09 -1.99 -12.43
CA ASP A 647 26.65 -0.64 -12.15
C ASP A 647 25.60 0.44 -11.88
N ASP A 648 24.46 0.36 -12.55
CA ASP A 648 23.35 1.29 -12.37
C ASP A 648 22.64 1.11 -11.01
N VAL A 649 22.50 -0.13 -10.53
CA VAL A 649 22.04 -0.46 -9.18
C VAL A 649 23.06 0.04 -8.16
N ALA A 650 24.34 -0.34 -8.33
CA ALA A 650 25.47 0.06 -7.48
C ALA A 650 25.49 1.57 -7.25
N ARG A 651 25.43 2.33 -8.34
CA ARG A 651 25.47 3.79 -8.33
C ARG A 651 24.21 4.40 -7.70
N ARG A 652 23.01 3.91 -8.05
CA ARG A 652 21.75 4.48 -7.53
C ARG A 652 21.63 4.24 -6.02
N VAL A 653 21.95 3.04 -5.53
CA VAL A 653 21.91 2.76 -4.08
C VAL A 653 22.96 3.60 -3.34
N ARG A 654 24.18 3.73 -3.86
CA ARG A 654 25.22 4.58 -3.26
C ARG A 654 24.78 6.05 -3.15
N GLU A 655 24.20 6.60 -4.22
CA GLU A 655 23.63 7.97 -4.23
C GLU A 655 22.57 8.13 -3.13
N ARG A 656 21.68 7.15 -3.00
CA ARG A 656 20.57 7.17 -2.06
C ARG A 656 21.02 7.02 -0.61
N LEU A 657 21.91 6.08 -0.31
CA LEU A 657 22.47 5.92 1.03
C LEU A 657 23.29 7.14 1.47
N ALA A 658 24.00 7.81 0.56
CA ALA A 658 24.69 9.06 0.86
C ALA A 658 23.71 10.19 1.22
N GLU A 659 22.60 10.31 0.49
CA GLU A 659 21.54 11.26 0.83
C GLU A 659 20.83 10.90 2.14
N GLN A 660 20.59 9.61 2.41
CA GLN A 660 20.04 9.12 3.66
C GLN A 660 20.94 9.47 4.85
N LEU A 661 22.27 9.29 4.72
CA LEU A 661 23.23 9.66 5.77
C LEU A 661 23.21 11.17 6.03
N ARG A 662 23.28 11.99 4.98
CA ARG A 662 23.18 13.45 5.09
C ARG A 662 21.88 13.87 5.80
N SER A 663 20.75 13.27 5.39
CA SER A 663 19.43 13.56 5.93
C SER A 663 19.30 13.10 7.40
N ALA A 664 19.77 11.91 7.75
CA ALA A 664 19.75 11.39 9.12
C ALA A 664 20.58 12.27 10.08
N VAL A 665 21.73 12.79 9.63
CA VAL A 665 22.52 13.77 10.38
C VAL A 665 21.74 15.05 10.63
N GLU A 666 21.09 15.61 9.60
CA GLU A 666 20.24 16.81 9.74
C GLU A 666 19.09 16.59 10.72
N TRP A 667 18.42 15.44 10.61
CA TRP A 667 17.35 15.08 11.53
C TRP A 667 17.86 14.98 12.98
N ARG A 668 18.93 14.21 13.22
CA ARG A 668 19.55 14.10 14.55
C ARG A 668 19.87 15.46 15.13
N ASP A 669 20.59 16.29 14.37
CA ASP A 669 21.10 17.55 14.89
C ASP A 669 19.96 18.54 15.17
N GLN A 670 18.98 18.66 14.28
CA GLN A 670 17.85 19.59 14.47
C GLN A 670 16.92 19.13 15.59
N VAL A 671 16.58 17.84 15.66
CA VAL A 671 15.70 17.31 16.71
C VAL A 671 16.37 17.39 18.08
N ASN A 672 17.61 16.93 18.22
CA ASN A 672 18.34 17.00 19.50
C ASN A 672 18.53 18.45 19.96
N THR A 673 18.89 19.35 19.05
CA THR A 673 19.06 20.78 19.35
C THR A 673 17.74 21.42 19.78
N TYR A 674 16.64 21.11 19.09
CA TYR A 674 15.32 21.61 19.44
C TYR A 674 14.93 21.19 20.86
N PHE A 675 15.07 19.89 21.17
CA PHE A 675 14.70 19.37 22.47
C PHE A 675 15.64 19.80 23.60
N LEU A 676 16.93 19.99 23.33
CA LEU A 676 17.84 20.61 24.30
C LEU A 676 17.44 22.06 24.60
N ARG A 677 17.09 22.84 23.57
CA ARG A 677 16.66 24.25 23.73
C ARG A 677 15.34 24.38 24.49
N LYS A 678 14.42 23.43 24.33
CA LYS A 678 13.15 23.39 25.07
C LYS A 678 13.34 22.92 26.51
N SER A 679 13.89 21.72 26.68
CA SER A 679 13.97 21.04 27.98
C SER A 679 15.04 21.62 28.91
N GLY A 680 16.14 22.14 28.34
CA GLY A 680 17.33 22.51 29.10
C GLY A 680 18.07 21.33 29.74
N ILE A 681 17.71 20.08 29.40
CA ILE A 681 18.30 18.87 29.97
C ILE A 681 19.47 18.41 29.07
N PRO A 682 20.72 18.39 29.59
CA PRO A 682 21.87 17.96 28.81
C PRO A 682 21.85 16.45 28.53
N ASP A 683 22.48 16.03 27.43
CA ASP A 683 22.70 14.62 27.13
C ASP A 683 23.57 13.94 28.19
N ALA A 684 23.07 12.87 28.81
CA ALA A 684 23.78 12.14 29.86
C ALA A 684 25.08 11.48 29.36
N ARG A 685 25.20 11.23 28.05
CA ARG A 685 26.41 10.65 27.44
C ARG A 685 27.44 11.70 27.00
N GLY A 686 27.12 12.99 27.13
CA GLY A 686 28.03 14.09 26.77
C GLY A 686 28.37 14.17 25.28
N ARG A 687 27.50 13.66 24.39
CA ARG A 687 27.65 13.80 22.94
C ARG A 687 27.36 15.24 22.52
N THR A 688 27.87 15.63 21.35
CA THR A 688 27.71 17.00 20.84
C THR A 688 26.28 17.25 20.37
N ILE A 689 25.60 18.21 21.00
CA ILE A 689 24.34 18.80 20.54
C ILE A 689 24.59 20.30 20.33
N TYR A 690 24.12 20.87 19.20
CA TYR A 690 24.53 22.19 18.68
C TYR A 690 23.78 23.40 19.27
#